data_AF-A0A970L110-F1
#
_entry.id   AF-A0A970L110-F1
#
_cell.length_a   1.000
_cell.length_b   1.000
_cell.length_c   1.000
_cell.angle_alpha   90.00
_cell.angle_beta   90.00
_cell.angle_gamma   90.00
#
_symmetry.space_group_name_H-M   'P 1'
#
loop_
_entity.id
_entity.type
_entity.pdbx_description
1 polymer ?
#
loop_
_entity_poly.entity_id
_entity_poly.type
_entity_poly.pdbx_seq_one_letter_code
_entity_poly.pdbx_strand_id
1 'polypeptide(L)'
;MRGNFEQKRRYYQSIIIKFKRATAAVVLCFLLVVLFVLLASCGKRGIDIVNIDTSEDSGTSDNVTETDNSSGIDHDAEEVDGIAIYGPDDLAKIGVDAKYPLDGDYVLVADIDLSGRKWKPIGGTGAASGAYSGAGVFSGSFDGRGHVISGLTIDATTSSSHSNWGLFGTLGGKNARFECSVKNIVFKDVSITVIAGGSVAVGTLAGQANGCVYIDGITILSGSVSVLNAGGGDILGAGGLIGQFRTNDIGNSNITVRNIFTNIDVYGEPSGYAIYVGGFAGRIRAGNLGEISNVLVIGSATSSSGSGFAIAGGDSSANTTKRIYYLPTSGDSGFYGRAVSSDRLASGSITMGESWHVEAGMHPIPISAYNSREFSILDLIRPIYANGEDAYHVKNDIKLTTEVGSHKITWKSSDESVVKISGNKAAVTRPDVGYKDVILTATAANGDVREYKIRVISGVTGRFTNTSAKVGDKLTVAGYPEGTVLTWTITNSQTGQKRRALSDTSGEYTVTKDDIECFATVSAEGFDDISKYISSLPVIYIDSSASYSSINKAKYSEATMRIQGNGAFENEEYDGKIYIKLRGNSTAGLPKRPFNIKLDKRTNLFDMGEGKRWCLLANYLDRSNLRNQLAFDLGNAIGLPKIESVWCVLIYNGEYRGLYQLTEKITIDTERVNITDWDEIAEDIARAIGNEKLLSNKDIADIEDKLQQDLSWITTGVWNGYKISDYIDTSNFDITGGYLLELDEYYDEVSKFTTSRGVPMMIKEPEFVFSNEAMFNYIKNYIQSMEDAIYSPDGYNSSGMYYTDYMDMDSFIGFWYLNVVLKNVETFYKSCYMYLDKDGVLTFGPVWDYDWCSGNTVNMGGASTAYDSWRSGESQDREYWYRALYDDPYFMLRLYDAYKKYRSTLDDMIASIDTYKRYLSAAANADNKLWGYWRSADDEVASLKSWLKSRASWLDKQLKTPEKFIESIGVYKKSGDIDITSVNVRSGRVTVKATAKVNINSIAFRFNGSYIVTADVENGAATVTVNISDIPDDGASAYCVEALGRDILGEYIVYRKPSWEGASPMYVSDYEYFND
;
A
#
# COMPACT_ATOMS: atom_id res chain seq x y z
N MET A 1 -5.65 -34.73 39.66
CA MET A 1 -5.55 -36.22 39.50
C MET A 1 -4.75 -36.50 38.23
N ARG A 2 -3.99 -37.61 38.14
CA ARG A 2 -3.24 -37.97 36.92
C ARG A 2 -4.16 -38.70 35.92
N GLY A 3 -4.15 -38.29 34.66
CA GLY A 3 -4.86 -38.96 33.55
C GLY A 3 -3.95 -39.03 32.31
N ASN A 4 -3.92 -40.17 31.62
CA ASN A 4 -2.85 -40.49 30.66
C ASN A 4 -3.02 -39.78 29.30
N PHE A 5 -2.01 -38.99 28.91
CA PHE A 5 -1.94 -38.28 27.63
C PHE A 5 -1.99 -39.21 26.40
N GLU A 6 -1.44 -40.43 26.47
CA GLU A 6 -1.49 -41.38 25.36
C GLU A 6 -2.92 -41.75 24.96
N GLN A 7 -3.82 -41.83 25.95
CA GLN A 7 -5.20 -42.26 25.72
C GLN A 7 -5.98 -41.21 24.94
N LYS A 8 -5.73 -39.91 25.20
CA LYS A 8 -6.23 -38.81 24.37
C LYS A 8 -5.60 -38.83 22.97
N ARG A 9 -4.28 -39.07 22.85
CA ARG A 9 -3.60 -39.11 21.53
C ARG A 9 -4.17 -40.18 20.60
N ARG A 10 -4.45 -41.39 21.12
CA ARG A 10 -5.11 -42.48 20.35
C ARG A 10 -6.57 -42.15 20.00
N TYR A 11 -7.31 -41.46 20.86
CA TYR A 11 -8.68 -41.02 20.59
C TYR A 11 -8.74 -40.09 19.36
N TYR A 12 -7.95 -38.99 19.34
CA TYR A 12 -7.93 -38.05 18.21
C TYR A 12 -7.44 -38.68 16.91
N GLN A 13 -6.44 -39.57 16.95
CA GLN A 13 -5.99 -40.31 15.76
C GLN A 13 -7.10 -41.18 15.14
N SER A 14 -7.99 -41.77 15.96
CA SER A 14 -9.13 -42.55 15.46
C SER A 14 -10.19 -41.70 14.74
N ILE A 15 -10.37 -40.45 15.16
CA ILE A 15 -11.34 -39.50 14.57
C ILE A 15 -10.85 -39.02 13.20
N ILE A 16 -9.55 -38.69 13.08
CA ILE A 16 -8.94 -38.23 11.82
C ILE A 16 -9.03 -39.31 10.72
N ILE A 17 -8.89 -40.58 11.07
CA ILE A 17 -9.02 -41.72 10.15
C ILE A 17 -10.50 -41.92 9.70
N LYS A 18 -11.48 -41.66 10.58
CA LYS A 18 -12.91 -41.66 10.19
C LYS A 18 -13.24 -40.50 9.24
N PHE A 19 -12.77 -39.29 9.52
CA PHE A 19 -13.00 -38.12 8.65
C PHE A 19 -12.48 -38.35 7.23
N LYS A 20 -11.24 -38.83 7.06
CA LYS A 20 -10.68 -39.10 5.72
C LYS A 20 -11.43 -40.15 4.89
N ARG A 21 -12.27 -41.00 5.50
CA ARG A 21 -13.13 -41.95 4.76
C ARG A 21 -14.51 -41.37 4.40
N ALA A 22 -15.02 -40.41 5.18
CA ALA A 22 -16.30 -39.77 4.88
C ALA A 22 -16.23 -38.85 3.65
N THR A 23 -15.21 -37.99 3.57
CA THR A 23 -15.07 -37.01 2.48
C THR A 23 -14.94 -37.67 1.09
N ALA A 24 -14.26 -38.82 1.02
CA ALA A 24 -14.08 -39.57 -0.23
C ALA A 24 -15.40 -40.13 -0.80
N ALA A 25 -16.34 -40.55 0.07
CA ALA A 25 -17.61 -41.11 -0.37
C ALA A 25 -18.55 -40.04 -0.96
N VAL A 26 -18.59 -38.84 -0.38
CA VAL A 26 -19.46 -37.74 -0.84
C VAL A 26 -19.07 -37.26 -2.24
N VAL A 27 -17.76 -37.11 -2.51
CA VAL A 27 -17.26 -36.68 -3.83
C VAL A 27 -17.54 -37.73 -4.91
N LEU A 28 -17.43 -39.03 -4.58
CA LEU A 28 -17.70 -40.11 -5.53
C LEU A 28 -19.18 -40.19 -5.93
N CYS A 29 -20.10 -39.91 -5.00
CA CYS A 29 -21.54 -39.85 -5.30
C CYS A 29 -21.89 -38.70 -6.26
N PHE A 30 -21.27 -37.52 -6.11
CA PHE A 30 -21.51 -36.39 -7.02
C PHE A 30 -21.06 -36.69 -8.46
N LEU A 31 -19.92 -37.35 -8.63
CA LEU A 31 -19.42 -37.74 -9.97
C LEU A 31 -20.31 -38.77 -10.67
N LEU A 32 -20.88 -39.73 -9.91
CA LEU A 32 -21.78 -40.75 -10.48
C LEU A 32 -23.13 -40.20 -10.95
N VAL A 33 -23.68 -39.19 -10.28
CA VAL A 33 -24.97 -38.56 -10.67
C VAL A 33 -24.82 -37.79 -11.99
N VAL A 34 -23.72 -37.05 -12.18
CA VAL A 34 -23.46 -36.32 -13.44
C VAL A 34 -23.29 -37.27 -14.62
N LEU A 35 -22.64 -38.43 -14.40
CA LEU A 35 -22.45 -39.44 -15.44
C LEU A 35 -23.76 -40.10 -15.90
N PHE A 36 -24.75 -40.23 -15.00
CA PHE A 36 -26.03 -40.87 -15.30
C PHE A 36 -26.97 -40.02 -16.18
N VAL A 37 -26.86 -38.69 -16.12
CA VAL A 37 -27.68 -37.77 -16.94
C VAL A 37 -27.25 -37.78 -18.41
N LEU A 38 -25.98 -38.06 -18.70
CA LEU A 38 -25.42 -38.03 -20.06
C LEU A 38 -25.61 -39.34 -20.86
N LEU A 39 -26.09 -40.43 -20.23
CA LEU A 39 -26.27 -41.74 -20.88
C LEU A 39 -27.71 -42.00 -21.40
N ALA A 40 -28.61 -41.01 -21.32
CA ALA A 40 -30.04 -41.17 -21.58
C ALA A 40 -30.52 -40.74 -22.99
N SER A 41 -29.65 -40.72 -24.01
CA SER A 41 -30.00 -40.18 -25.34
C SER A 41 -29.45 -40.94 -26.56
N CYS A 42 -29.23 -42.26 -26.47
CA CYS A 42 -28.97 -43.09 -27.66
C CYS A 42 -29.56 -44.50 -27.53
N GLY A 43 -30.34 -44.97 -28.51
CA GLY A 43 -31.00 -46.28 -28.43
C GLY A 43 -31.62 -46.77 -29.73
N LYS A 44 -31.38 -48.07 -30.02
CA LYS A 44 -31.72 -48.85 -31.24
C LYS A 44 -30.85 -48.46 -32.44
N ARG A 45 -30.02 -49.34 -33.04
CA ARG A 45 -30.07 -50.78 -33.43
C ARG A 45 -30.39 -50.93 -34.93
N GLY A 46 -29.43 -51.51 -35.65
CA GLY A 46 -29.58 -52.09 -36.98
C GLY A 46 -28.28 -52.83 -37.32
N ILE A 47 -28.34 -54.15 -37.44
CA ILE A 47 -27.23 -55.03 -37.84
C ILE A 47 -27.78 -55.92 -38.96
N ASP A 48 -27.00 -56.13 -40.02
CA ASP A 48 -26.82 -57.36 -40.81
C ASP A 48 -25.93 -56.99 -42.02
N ILE A 49 -24.67 -57.46 -42.13
CA ILE A 49 -24.17 -58.80 -42.51
C ILE A 49 -24.02 -58.97 -44.05
N VAL A 50 -22.76 -58.91 -44.52
CA VAL A 50 -22.10 -59.79 -45.54
C VAL A 50 -22.77 -59.88 -46.94
N ASN A 51 -22.13 -59.56 -48.09
CA ASN A 51 -20.91 -60.21 -48.65
C ASN A 51 -20.45 -59.54 -49.98
N ILE A 52 -19.19 -59.76 -50.42
CA ILE A 52 -18.71 -59.82 -51.85
C ILE A 52 -18.78 -58.48 -52.66
N ASP A 53 -17.91 -58.14 -53.62
CA ASP A 53 -16.82 -58.85 -54.36
C ASP A 53 -15.55 -57.98 -54.55
N THR A 54 -14.51 -58.52 -55.19
CA THR A 54 -13.23 -57.84 -55.54
C THR A 54 -13.06 -57.59 -57.05
N SER A 55 -12.55 -56.41 -57.43
CA SER A 55 -11.82 -56.19 -58.70
C SER A 55 -11.03 -54.86 -58.72
N GLU A 56 -9.74 -54.93 -59.10
CA GLU A 56 -9.02 -54.12 -60.14
C GLU A 56 -9.53 -52.70 -60.51
N ASP A 57 -8.71 -51.70 -60.84
CA ASP A 57 -7.25 -51.41 -60.70
C ASP A 57 -7.08 -49.87 -60.98
N SER A 58 -5.94 -49.16 -60.95
CA SER A 58 -4.49 -49.44 -60.83
C SER A 58 -3.76 -48.20 -60.28
N GLY A 59 -2.60 -48.34 -59.63
CA GLY A 59 -1.74 -47.17 -59.29
C GLY A 59 -0.57 -47.46 -58.34
N THR A 60 0.61 -47.74 -58.89
CA THR A 60 1.83 -48.05 -58.13
C THR A 60 2.37 -46.86 -57.34
N SER A 61 2.50 -47.02 -56.02
CA SER A 61 3.51 -46.29 -55.23
C SER A 61 4.76 -47.16 -55.12
N ASP A 62 5.90 -46.68 -55.60
CA ASP A 62 7.15 -47.44 -55.57
C ASP A 62 7.70 -47.60 -54.15
N ASN A 63 8.11 -48.83 -53.82
CA ASN A 63 8.79 -49.12 -52.56
C ASN A 63 10.24 -48.63 -52.63
N VAL A 64 10.51 -47.43 -52.13
CA VAL A 64 11.88 -47.06 -51.74
C VAL A 64 12.22 -47.85 -50.49
N THR A 65 13.11 -48.84 -50.62
CA THR A 65 13.63 -49.59 -49.48
C THR A 65 14.57 -48.71 -48.67
N GLU A 66 14.22 -48.46 -47.40
CA GLU A 66 15.15 -47.83 -46.45
C GLU A 66 16.37 -48.74 -46.21
N THR A 67 17.47 -48.44 -46.91
CA THR A 67 18.80 -48.87 -46.48
C THR A 67 19.26 -47.97 -45.34
N ASP A 68 19.47 -48.57 -44.17
CA ASP A 68 19.96 -47.96 -42.93
C ASP A 68 21.26 -47.15 -43.16
N ASN A 69 21.12 -45.84 -43.42
CA ASN A 69 22.23 -44.93 -43.67
C ASN A 69 22.58 -44.14 -42.40
N SER A 70 23.30 -44.81 -41.49
CA SER A 70 23.81 -44.28 -40.21
C SER A 70 24.68 -43.00 -40.26
N SER A 71 24.83 -42.38 -41.43
CA SER A 71 25.56 -41.12 -41.64
C SER A 71 24.71 -39.85 -41.49
N GLY A 72 23.38 -39.95 -41.55
CA GLY A 72 22.47 -38.79 -41.54
C GLY A 72 22.42 -37.99 -42.86
N ILE A 73 23.15 -38.44 -43.89
CA ILE A 73 23.23 -37.82 -45.21
C ILE A 73 22.13 -38.40 -46.13
N ASP A 74 21.53 -37.54 -46.95
CA ASP A 74 20.51 -37.91 -47.93
C ASP A 74 21.07 -38.79 -49.06
N HIS A 75 20.24 -39.72 -49.54
CA HIS A 75 20.64 -40.79 -50.45
C HIS A 75 21.02 -40.32 -51.87
N ASP A 76 20.59 -39.13 -52.28
CA ASP A 76 20.82 -38.49 -53.57
C ASP A 76 21.88 -37.36 -53.48
N ALA A 77 22.65 -37.28 -52.40
CA ALA A 77 23.58 -36.18 -52.12
C ALA A 77 24.65 -35.92 -53.19
N GLU A 78 25.06 -36.93 -53.95
CA GLU A 78 26.01 -36.80 -55.08
C GLU A 78 25.32 -36.40 -56.40
N GLU A 79 23.99 -36.45 -56.48
CA GLU A 79 23.19 -36.22 -57.70
C GLU A 79 22.42 -34.87 -57.69
N VAL A 80 22.54 -34.07 -56.63
CA VAL A 80 21.82 -32.79 -56.50
C VAL A 80 22.26 -31.73 -57.52
N ASP A 81 21.30 -30.99 -58.07
CA ASP A 81 21.54 -29.86 -58.98
C ASP A 81 21.99 -28.61 -58.20
N GLY A 82 23.27 -28.57 -57.84
CA GLY A 82 23.89 -27.47 -57.09
C GLY A 82 25.14 -27.87 -56.32
N ILE A 83 25.60 -27.00 -55.42
CA ILE A 83 26.69 -27.27 -54.48
C ILE A 83 26.10 -27.91 -53.23
N ALA A 84 26.30 -29.22 -53.09
CA ALA A 84 25.92 -29.98 -51.89
C ALA A 84 26.68 -29.50 -50.63
N ILE A 85 25.94 -29.31 -49.54
CA ILE A 85 26.46 -28.94 -48.22
C ILE A 85 26.25 -30.12 -47.27
N TYR A 86 27.35 -30.78 -46.91
CA TYR A 86 27.35 -31.99 -46.06
C TYR A 86 27.50 -31.69 -44.57
N GLY A 87 27.85 -30.46 -44.20
CA GLY A 87 28.14 -30.12 -42.81
C GLY A 87 28.47 -28.65 -42.57
N PRO A 88 28.68 -28.28 -41.30
CA PRO A 88 28.87 -26.88 -40.88
C PRO A 88 30.17 -26.25 -41.41
N ASP A 89 31.16 -27.05 -41.78
CA ASP A 89 32.40 -26.58 -42.40
C ASP A 89 32.25 -26.31 -43.90
N ASP A 90 31.27 -26.90 -44.59
CA ASP A 90 30.92 -26.54 -45.97
C ASP A 90 30.07 -25.27 -46.01
N LEU A 91 29.08 -25.18 -45.11
CA LEU A 91 28.23 -23.99 -44.96
C LEU A 91 29.07 -22.73 -44.65
N ALA A 92 30.15 -22.88 -43.88
CA ALA A 92 31.08 -21.80 -43.53
C ALA A 92 32.04 -21.37 -44.67
N LYS A 93 32.09 -22.11 -45.80
CA LYS A 93 32.91 -21.72 -46.97
C LYS A 93 32.23 -20.70 -47.87
N ILE A 94 30.91 -20.51 -47.76
CA ILE A 94 30.13 -19.68 -48.68
C ILE A 94 30.54 -18.21 -48.57
N GLY A 95 31.09 -17.68 -49.67
CA GLY A 95 31.70 -16.36 -49.76
C GLY A 95 33.15 -16.26 -49.26
N VAL A 96 33.80 -17.39 -48.97
CA VAL A 96 35.17 -17.47 -48.44
C VAL A 96 36.07 -18.35 -49.32
N ASP A 97 35.58 -19.51 -49.77
CA ASP A 97 36.26 -20.37 -50.74
C ASP A 97 35.80 -20.02 -52.17
N ALA A 98 36.72 -19.99 -53.13
CA ALA A 98 36.41 -19.70 -54.54
C ALA A 98 35.50 -20.75 -55.21
N LYS A 99 35.37 -21.95 -54.63
CA LYS A 99 34.39 -22.97 -55.05
C LYS A 99 32.99 -22.77 -54.46
N TYR A 100 32.85 -21.88 -53.47
CA TYR A 100 31.60 -21.59 -52.77
C TYR A 100 31.30 -20.08 -52.88
N PRO A 101 30.98 -19.56 -54.08
CA PRO A 101 30.77 -18.13 -54.29
C PRO A 101 29.40 -17.63 -53.78
N LEU A 102 29.25 -16.33 -53.56
CA LEU A 102 28.02 -15.73 -53.00
C LEU A 102 26.82 -15.73 -53.97
N ASP A 103 27.04 -16.03 -55.24
CA ASP A 103 26.06 -16.15 -56.32
C ASP A 103 25.87 -17.60 -56.80
N GLY A 104 26.41 -18.59 -56.06
CA GLY A 104 26.24 -20.01 -56.36
C GLY A 104 24.88 -20.58 -55.90
N ASP A 105 24.52 -21.73 -56.47
CA ASP A 105 23.35 -22.52 -56.09
C ASP A 105 23.74 -23.60 -55.07
N TYR A 106 23.02 -23.68 -53.95
CA TYR A 106 23.35 -24.53 -52.80
C TYR A 106 22.20 -25.43 -52.38
N VAL A 107 22.54 -26.65 -51.95
CA VAL A 107 21.59 -27.66 -51.50
C VAL A 107 22.10 -28.29 -50.20
N LEU A 108 21.34 -28.21 -49.11
CA LEU A 108 21.62 -29.02 -47.91
C LEU A 108 21.32 -30.49 -48.23
N VAL A 109 22.23 -31.38 -47.85
CA VAL A 109 22.07 -32.84 -48.02
C VAL A 109 22.22 -33.61 -46.70
N ALA A 110 22.23 -32.87 -45.59
CA ALA A 110 22.29 -33.36 -44.22
C ALA A 110 21.79 -32.26 -43.27
N ASP A 111 21.40 -32.65 -42.05
CA ASP A 111 21.14 -31.71 -40.96
C ASP A 111 22.47 -31.12 -40.44
N ILE A 112 22.47 -29.84 -40.06
CA ILE A 112 23.68 -29.05 -39.78
C ILE A 112 23.68 -28.55 -38.32
N ASP A 113 24.52 -29.12 -37.48
CA ASP A 113 24.77 -28.57 -36.13
C ASP A 113 25.84 -27.47 -36.16
N LEU A 114 25.46 -26.29 -35.64
CA LEU A 114 26.34 -25.14 -35.41
C LEU A 114 26.71 -24.95 -33.93
N SER A 115 26.30 -25.86 -33.04
CA SER A 115 26.61 -25.78 -31.61
C SER A 115 28.11 -25.67 -31.33
N GLY A 116 28.47 -24.89 -30.31
CA GLY A 116 29.86 -24.58 -29.97
C GLY A 116 30.63 -23.71 -30.97
N ARG A 117 30.10 -23.44 -32.17
CA ARG A 117 30.73 -22.57 -33.18
C ARG A 117 30.21 -21.13 -33.03
N LYS A 118 31.12 -20.16 -32.88
CA LYS A 118 30.76 -18.73 -33.02
C LYS A 118 30.53 -18.40 -34.49
N TRP A 119 29.26 -18.34 -34.92
CA TRP A 119 28.91 -18.16 -36.32
C TRP A 119 29.35 -16.78 -36.86
N LYS A 120 29.75 -16.77 -38.12
CA LYS A 120 29.98 -15.55 -38.91
C LYS A 120 28.98 -15.57 -40.06
N PRO A 121 28.13 -14.54 -40.24
CA PRO A 121 27.12 -14.55 -41.29
C PRO A 121 27.73 -14.76 -42.68
N ILE A 122 27.07 -15.52 -43.54
CA ILE A 122 27.45 -15.72 -44.94
C ILE A 122 27.46 -14.37 -45.67
N GLY A 123 28.56 -14.06 -46.37
CA GLY A 123 28.85 -12.72 -46.92
C GLY A 123 29.46 -11.73 -45.92
N GLY A 124 29.56 -12.09 -44.64
CA GLY A 124 30.00 -11.19 -43.58
C GLY A 124 28.97 -10.13 -43.22
N THR A 125 29.33 -9.22 -42.31
CA THR A 125 28.37 -8.29 -41.68
C THR A 125 28.35 -6.89 -42.29
N GLY A 126 29.37 -6.54 -43.09
CA GLY A 126 29.66 -5.17 -43.52
C GLY A 126 28.98 -4.68 -44.79
N ALA A 127 28.06 -5.46 -45.39
CA ALA A 127 27.30 -5.02 -46.56
C ALA A 127 26.49 -3.75 -46.24
N ALA A 128 26.42 -2.80 -47.19
CA ALA A 128 25.81 -1.50 -46.97
C ALA A 128 24.29 -1.59 -46.71
N SER A 129 23.72 -0.61 -45.98
CA SER A 129 22.28 -0.61 -45.73
C SER A 129 21.52 -0.32 -47.03
N GLY A 130 20.67 -1.26 -47.45
CA GLY A 130 20.02 -1.27 -48.75
C GLY A 130 20.84 -1.88 -49.89
N ALA A 131 21.94 -2.58 -49.62
CA ALA A 131 22.67 -3.33 -50.64
C ALA A 131 21.81 -4.50 -51.19
N TYR A 132 21.78 -4.64 -52.51
CA TYR A 132 21.08 -5.72 -53.22
C TYR A 132 22.00 -6.52 -54.16
N SER A 133 23.28 -6.14 -54.25
CA SER A 133 24.33 -6.84 -55.01
C SER A 133 25.71 -6.32 -54.60
N GLY A 134 26.77 -7.09 -54.85
CA GLY A 134 28.16 -6.70 -54.59
C GLY A 134 28.77 -7.36 -53.35
N ALA A 135 29.87 -6.80 -52.86
CA ALA A 135 30.66 -7.41 -51.78
C ALA A 135 29.83 -7.64 -50.51
N GLY A 136 29.74 -8.91 -50.09
CA GLY A 136 29.02 -9.33 -48.89
C GLY A 136 27.50 -9.47 -49.03
N VAL A 137 26.96 -9.39 -50.25
CA VAL A 137 25.57 -9.75 -50.54
C VAL A 137 25.53 -11.18 -51.10
N PHE A 138 24.70 -12.05 -50.53
CA PHE A 138 24.35 -13.34 -51.11
C PHE A 138 23.26 -13.16 -52.17
N SER A 139 23.48 -13.69 -53.36
CA SER A 139 22.65 -13.48 -54.56
C SER A 139 22.51 -14.73 -55.44
N GLY A 140 22.63 -15.92 -54.84
CA GLY A 140 22.36 -17.21 -55.49
C GLY A 140 21.13 -17.90 -54.89
N SER A 141 21.01 -19.21 -55.11
CA SER A 141 19.95 -20.03 -54.49
C SER A 141 20.46 -20.89 -53.32
N PHE A 142 19.57 -21.19 -52.37
CA PHE A 142 19.84 -22.06 -51.23
C PHE A 142 18.58 -22.86 -50.89
N ASP A 143 18.61 -24.18 -51.12
CA ASP A 143 17.55 -25.11 -50.74
C ASP A 143 17.94 -25.92 -49.50
N GLY A 144 17.22 -25.72 -48.40
CA GLY A 144 17.37 -26.50 -47.19
C GLY A 144 16.73 -27.89 -47.25
N ARG A 145 15.89 -28.20 -48.25
CA ARG A 145 15.16 -29.48 -48.42
C ARG A 145 14.28 -29.97 -47.25
N GLY A 146 14.18 -29.22 -46.16
CA GLY A 146 13.54 -29.63 -44.90
C GLY A 146 14.54 -29.97 -43.78
N HIS A 147 15.85 -29.88 -44.05
CA HIS A 147 16.91 -30.11 -43.07
C HIS A 147 16.92 -29.05 -41.96
N VAL A 148 17.40 -29.47 -40.80
CA VAL A 148 17.56 -28.63 -39.60
C VAL A 148 18.95 -28.01 -39.56
N ILE A 149 19.01 -26.68 -39.44
CA ILE A 149 20.19 -25.96 -38.95
C ILE A 149 19.99 -25.71 -37.45
N SER A 150 20.70 -26.45 -36.62
CA SER A 150 20.62 -26.37 -35.16
C SER A 150 21.75 -25.54 -34.55
N GLY A 151 21.55 -25.01 -33.34
CA GLY A 151 22.61 -24.42 -32.52
C GLY A 151 23.22 -23.11 -33.06
N LEU A 152 22.54 -22.42 -33.99
CA LEU A 152 23.02 -21.17 -34.63
C LEU A 152 23.34 -20.10 -33.58
N THR A 153 24.62 -19.97 -33.24
CA THR A 153 25.09 -19.13 -32.13
C THR A 153 25.87 -17.92 -32.64
N ILE A 154 25.34 -16.72 -32.39
CA ILE A 154 26.01 -15.44 -32.61
C ILE A 154 26.06 -14.72 -31.26
N ASP A 155 27.27 -14.45 -30.78
CA ASP A 155 27.54 -13.63 -29.59
C ASP A 155 28.61 -12.60 -29.98
N ALA A 156 28.17 -11.35 -30.19
CA ALA A 156 28.95 -10.30 -30.82
C ALA A 156 28.68 -8.90 -30.23
N THR A 157 29.75 -8.12 -30.07
CA THR A 157 29.68 -6.65 -29.86
C THR A 157 30.22 -5.96 -31.10
N THR A 158 29.50 -4.95 -31.61
CA THR A 158 29.87 -4.26 -32.86
C THR A 158 29.91 -2.75 -32.69
N SER A 159 31.05 -2.14 -33.03
CA SER A 159 31.24 -0.69 -33.13
C SER A 159 31.23 -0.20 -34.58
N SER A 160 30.76 -1.03 -35.52
CA SER A 160 30.63 -0.63 -36.93
C SER A 160 29.49 0.36 -37.11
N SER A 161 29.70 1.40 -37.93
CA SER A 161 28.65 2.38 -38.26
C SER A 161 27.40 1.72 -38.84
N HIS A 162 27.56 0.60 -39.56
CA HIS A 162 26.49 -0.30 -39.94
C HIS A 162 26.94 -1.78 -39.89
N SER A 163 26.07 -2.70 -39.48
CA SER A 163 26.29 -4.14 -39.66
C SER A 163 25.00 -4.97 -39.68
N ASN A 164 24.99 -6.07 -40.44
CA ASN A 164 23.86 -6.97 -40.61
C ASN A 164 24.21 -8.40 -40.14
N TRP A 165 23.34 -9.07 -39.37
CA TRP A 165 23.62 -10.33 -38.69
C TRP A 165 22.50 -11.37 -38.81
N GLY A 166 22.87 -12.64 -38.99
CA GLY A 166 22.00 -13.80 -39.13
C GLY A 166 22.79 -15.01 -39.63
N LEU A 167 22.13 -16.06 -40.14
CA LEU A 167 22.80 -17.09 -40.95
C LEU A 167 23.53 -16.44 -42.14
N PHE A 168 22.84 -15.55 -42.85
CA PHE A 168 23.38 -14.66 -43.89
C PHE A 168 23.53 -13.23 -43.37
N GLY A 169 24.48 -12.46 -43.92
CA GLY A 169 24.60 -11.03 -43.64
C GLY A 169 23.54 -10.21 -44.36
N THR A 170 23.52 -10.28 -45.69
CA THR A 170 22.53 -9.61 -46.55
C THR A 170 22.16 -10.49 -47.73
N LEU A 171 20.85 -10.65 -47.97
CA LEU A 171 20.28 -11.30 -49.15
C LEU A 171 19.92 -10.23 -50.20
N GLY A 172 20.21 -10.47 -51.48
CA GLY A 172 19.80 -9.52 -52.51
C GLY A 172 19.93 -9.98 -53.96
N GLY A 173 19.09 -9.40 -54.83
CA GLY A 173 19.11 -9.60 -56.27
C GLY A 173 18.76 -8.32 -57.03
N LYS A 174 19.15 -8.22 -58.30
CA LYS A 174 19.17 -6.98 -59.10
C LYS A 174 18.34 -7.04 -60.39
N ASN A 175 18.51 -8.10 -61.19
CA ASN A 175 18.15 -8.17 -62.60
C ASN A 175 16.90 -9.03 -62.85
N ALA A 176 16.72 -10.11 -62.10
CA ALA A 176 15.63 -11.07 -62.29
C ALA A 176 14.83 -11.28 -60.99
N ARG A 177 13.50 -11.43 -61.08
CA ARG A 177 12.68 -11.79 -59.92
C ARG A 177 13.09 -13.17 -59.41
N PHE A 178 13.47 -13.25 -58.13
CA PHE A 178 14.00 -14.45 -57.45
C PHE A 178 15.44 -14.86 -57.83
N GLU A 179 16.26 -13.90 -58.29
CA GLU A 179 17.71 -14.07 -58.46
C GLU A 179 18.43 -14.46 -57.16
N CYS A 180 17.98 -13.94 -56.01
CA CYS A 180 18.28 -14.53 -54.71
C CYS A 180 17.08 -15.38 -54.26
N SER A 181 17.31 -16.62 -53.83
CA SER A 181 16.26 -17.54 -53.41
C SER A 181 16.70 -18.40 -52.23
N VAL A 182 15.99 -18.35 -51.10
CA VAL A 182 16.32 -19.16 -49.91
C VAL A 182 15.08 -19.86 -49.39
N LYS A 183 15.09 -21.21 -49.37
CA LYS A 183 13.89 -22.01 -49.12
C LYS A 183 14.12 -23.23 -48.24
N ASN A 184 13.04 -23.75 -47.65
CA ASN A 184 12.96 -25.05 -46.97
C ASN A 184 13.96 -25.29 -45.83
N ILE A 185 14.32 -24.26 -45.05
CA ILE A 185 15.23 -24.39 -43.90
C ILE A 185 14.41 -24.48 -42.60
N VAL A 186 14.75 -25.44 -41.74
CA VAL A 186 14.26 -25.51 -40.36
C VAL A 186 15.38 -25.02 -39.43
N PHE A 187 15.10 -24.07 -38.54
CA PHE A 187 16.05 -23.60 -37.53
C PHE A 187 15.65 -24.08 -36.14
N LYS A 188 16.63 -24.55 -35.36
CA LYS A 188 16.44 -25.11 -34.02
C LYS A 188 17.51 -24.54 -33.07
N ASP A 189 17.11 -24.21 -31.85
CA ASP A 189 17.98 -23.74 -30.75
C ASP A 189 18.90 -22.57 -31.15
N VAL A 190 18.30 -21.55 -31.76
CA VAL A 190 18.96 -20.32 -32.21
C VAL A 190 19.35 -19.45 -31.01
N SER A 191 20.58 -18.97 -30.94
CA SER A 191 21.06 -18.08 -29.88
C SER A 191 21.82 -16.90 -30.47
N ILE A 192 21.10 -15.81 -30.80
CA ILE A 192 21.69 -14.60 -31.39
C ILE A 192 21.61 -13.45 -30.39
N THR A 193 22.76 -12.99 -29.91
CA THR A 193 22.91 -11.76 -29.11
C THR A 193 23.89 -10.81 -29.79
N VAL A 194 23.43 -9.59 -30.08
CA VAL A 194 24.25 -8.54 -30.70
C VAL A 194 24.19 -7.26 -29.87
N ILE A 195 25.34 -6.83 -29.35
CA ILE A 195 25.48 -5.58 -28.61
C ILE A 195 25.88 -4.46 -29.59
N ALA A 196 24.99 -3.47 -29.74
CA ALA A 196 25.04 -2.43 -30.76
C ALA A 196 25.72 -1.15 -30.26
N GLY A 197 26.93 -0.89 -30.73
CA GLY A 197 27.63 0.40 -30.68
C GLY A 197 27.53 1.21 -31.98
N GLY A 198 26.60 0.84 -32.87
CA GLY A 198 26.35 1.47 -34.18
C GLY A 198 25.04 0.96 -34.80
N SER A 199 24.81 1.14 -36.10
CA SER A 199 23.50 0.87 -36.72
C SER A 199 23.34 -0.61 -37.13
N VAL A 200 22.62 -1.41 -36.34
CA VAL A 200 22.54 -2.88 -36.55
C VAL A 200 21.19 -3.33 -37.13
N ALA A 201 21.21 -4.39 -37.94
CA ALA A 201 20.02 -5.19 -38.25
C ALA A 201 20.30 -6.68 -38.04
N VAL A 202 19.38 -7.39 -37.40
CA VAL A 202 19.62 -8.74 -36.86
C VAL A 202 18.38 -9.61 -37.04
N GLY A 203 18.53 -10.80 -37.61
CA GLY A 203 17.48 -11.83 -37.61
C GLY A 203 18.01 -13.20 -37.98
N THR A 204 17.27 -14.26 -37.65
CA THR A 204 17.76 -15.65 -37.73
C THR A 204 18.27 -16.01 -39.13
N LEU A 205 17.50 -15.70 -40.17
CA LEU A 205 17.89 -16.01 -41.54
C LEU A 205 18.90 -14.97 -42.07
N ALA A 206 18.58 -13.68 -41.94
CA ALA A 206 19.51 -12.62 -42.34
C ALA A 206 19.27 -11.29 -41.61
N GLY A 207 20.33 -10.48 -41.50
CA GLY A 207 20.20 -9.12 -40.98
C GLY A 207 19.44 -8.19 -41.94
N GLN A 208 19.61 -8.37 -43.25
CA GLN A 208 18.98 -7.54 -44.27
C GLN A 208 18.57 -8.33 -45.52
N ALA A 209 17.46 -7.93 -46.16
CA ALA A 209 17.09 -8.37 -47.50
C ALA A 209 16.63 -7.19 -48.38
N ASN A 210 17.05 -7.15 -49.66
CA ASN A 210 16.67 -6.10 -50.62
C ASN A 210 16.57 -6.59 -52.08
N GLY A 211 15.76 -5.92 -52.90
CA GLY A 211 15.68 -6.14 -54.34
C GLY A 211 14.89 -7.40 -54.69
N CYS A 212 15.48 -8.31 -55.46
CA CYS A 212 14.80 -9.48 -56.00
C CYS A 212 15.05 -10.77 -55.20
N VAL A 213 14.36 -10.91 -54.05
CA VAL A 213 14.55 -12.04 -53.12
C VAL A 213 13.30 -12.92 -53.01
N TYR A 214 13.47 -14.25 -53.08
CA TYR A 214 12.48 -15.25 -52.70
C TYR A 214 12.82 -15.86 -51.34
N ILE A 215 11.83 -15.98 -50.45
CA ILE A 215 11.97 -16.71 -49.19
C ILE A 215 10.73 -17.59 -49.01
N ASP A 216 10.89 -18.92 -48.88
CA ASP A 216 9.75 -19.85 -48.79
C ASP A 216 10.01 -21.04 -47.85
N GLY A 217 9.03 -21.42 -47.03
CA GLY A 217 9.09 -22.65 -46.24
C GLY A 217 10.10 -22.63 -45.07
N ILE A 218 10.42 -21.45 -44.55
CA ILE A 218 11.38 -21.30 -43.44
C ILE A 218 10.67 -21.44 -42.09
N THR A 219 11.12 -22.36 -41.27
CA THR A 219 10.59 -22.62 -39.91
C THR A 219 11.64 -22.27 -38.88
N ILE A 220 11.26 -21.60 -37.79
CA ILE A 220 12.12 -21.35 -36.62
C ILE A 220 11.42 -21.94 -35.40
N LEU A 221 11.93 -23.07 -34.91
CA LEU A 221 11.31 -23.92 -33.89
C LEU A 221 11.56 -23.43 -32.46
N SER A 222 12.78 -22.97 -32.17
CA SER A 222 13.21 -22.55 -30.83
C SER A 222 14.39 -21.58 -30.89
N GLY A 223 14.52 -20.73 -29.86
CA GLY A 223 15.67 -19.86 -29.67
C GLY A 223 15.33 -18.47 -29.13
N SER A 224 16.30 -17.55 -29.26
CA SER A 224 16.14 -16.12 -28.98
C SER A 224 17.01 -15.23 -29.90
N VAL A 225 16.48 -14.05 -30.26
CA VAL A 225 17.22 -12.95 -30.90
C VAL A 225 17.20 -11.72 -30.00
N SER A 226 18.34 -11.34 -29.44
CA SER A 226 18.50 -10.22 -28.51
C SER A 226 19.42 -9.14 -29.10
N VAL A 227 18.97 -7.89 -29.14
CA VAL A 227 19.75 -6.75 -29.65
C VAL A 227 19.84 -5.66 -28.57
N LEU A 228 20.99 -5.59 -27.91
CA LEU A 228 21.25 -4.73 -26.76
C LEU A 228 21.96 -3.43 -27.17
N ASN A 229 21.82 -2.34 -26.42
CA ASN A 229 22.38 -1.04 -26.79
C ASN A 229 23.61 -0.66 -25.94
N ALA A 230 24.74 -0.36 -26.59
CA ALA A 230 25.94 0.12 -25.91
C ALA A 230 25.90 1.62 -25.53
N GLY A 231 24.70 2.22 -25.45
CA GLY A 231 24.50 3.64 -25.12
C GLY A 231 24.71 4.59 -26.31
N GLY A 232 24.47 4.15 -27.54
CA GLY A 232 24.64 5.00 -28.73
C GLY A 232 24.42 4.35 -30.11
N GLY A 233 24.05 3.06 -30.16
CA GLY A 233 23.69 2.40 -31.41
C GLY A 233 22.24 2.64 -31.85
N ASP A 234 21.94 2.46 -33.13
CA ASP A 234 20.57 2.46 -33.68
C ASP A 234 20.17 1.02 -34.07
N ILE A 235 19.01 0.56 -33.63
CA ILE A 235 18.49 -0.76 -34.02
C ILE A 235 17.64 -0.56 -35.27
N LEU A 236 18.21 -0.75 -36.44
CA LEU A 236 17.52 -0.62 -37.73
C LEU A 236 16.41 -1.68 -37.89
N GLY A 237 16.59 -2.84 -37.25
CA GLY A 237 15.59 -3.89 -37.13
C GLY A 237 16.11 -5.15 -36.42
N ALA A 238 15.43 -5.57 -35.34
CA ALA A 238 15.59 -6.86 -34.68
C ALA A 238 14.39 -7.77 -35.02
N GLY A 239 14.61 -8.85 -35.77
CA GLY A 239 13.55 -9.65 -36.36
C GLY A 239 13.67 -11.15 -36.13
N GLY A 240 12.54 -11.85 -35.99
CA GLY A 240 12.54 -13.31 -35.89
C GLY A 240 13.19 -13.99 -37.11
N LEU A 241 12.74 -13.65 -38.33
CA LEU A 241 13.29 -14.15 -39.59
C LEU A 241 14.36 -13.19 -40.18
N ILE A 242 13.98 -11.93 -40.41
CA ILE A 242 14.82 -10.91 -41.08
C ILE A 242 14.92 -9.64 -40.23
N GLY A 243 16.13 -9.12 -40.03
CA GLY A 243 16.31 -7.85 -39.31
C GLY A 243 15.59 -6.68 -39.97
N GLN A 244 15.98 -6.32 -41.20
CA GLN A 244 15.28 -5.32 -42.02
C GLN A 244 15.05 -5.77 -43.47
N PHE A 245 13.85 -5.55 -43.99
CA PHE A 245 13.62 -5.46 -45.44
C PHE A 245 13.74 -3.99 -45.84
N ARG A 246 14.71 -3.66 -46.70
CA ARG A 246 15.06 -2.25 -46.93
C ARG A 246 15.66 -2.00 -48.31
N THR A 247 15.01 -1.11 -49.06
CA THR A 247 15.54 -0.59 -50.33
C THR A 247 16.13 0.82 -50.20
N ASN A 248 16.97 1.16 -51.17
CA ASN A 248 17.36 2.54 -51.53
C ASN A 248 17.08 2.83 -53.02
N ASP A 249 17.22 1.82 -53.91
CA ASP A 249 17.07 1.93 -55.37
C ASP A 249 16.05 0.93 -55.94
N ILE A 250 16.36 -0.37 -55.93
CA ILE A 250 15.49 -1.43 -56.46
C ILE A 250 14.42 -1.75 -55.42
N GLY A 251 13.17 -1.36 -55.70
CA GLY A 251 12.08 -1.43 -54.73
C GLY A 251 11.80 -2.83 -54.17
N ASN A 252 11.41 -2.89 -52.89
CA ASN A 252 11.03 -4.12 -52.17
C ASN A 252 9.88 -4.92 -52.84
N SER A 253 9.20 -4.36 -53.85
CA SER A 253 8.08 -5.00 -54.56
C SER A 253 8.44 -6.31 -55.28
N ASN A 254 9.73 -6.57 -55.49
CA ASN A 254 10.22 -7.82 -56.08
C ASN A 254 10.48 -8.92 -55.04
N ILE A 255 10.40 -8.60 -53.73
CA ILE A 255 10.54 -9.54 -52.62
C ILE A 255 9.23 -10.33 -52.45
N THR A 256 9.33 -11.63 -52.26
CA THR A 256 8.18 -12.52 -51.97
C THR A 256 8.56 -13.45 -50.83
N VAL A 257 7.76 -13.44 -49.75
CA VAL A 257 8.00 -14.25 -48.55
C VAL A 257 6.79 -15.14 -48.27
N ARG A 258 7.01 -16.45 -48.12
CA ARG A 258 5.96 -17.46 -48.01
C ARG A 258 6.24 -18.54 -46.97
N ASN A 259 5.17 -19.14 -46.45
CA ASN A 259 5.20 -20.35 -45.60
C ASN A 259 6.21 -20.25 -44.44
N ILE A 260 6.09 -19.20 -43.64
CA ILE A 260 7.01 -18.90 -42.52
C ILE A 260 6.37 -19.23 -41.18
N PHE A 261 7.09 -19.94 -40.32
CA PHE A 261 6.73 -20.18 -38.92
C PHE A 261 7.81 -19.65 -37.98
N THR A 262 7.45 -18.90 -36.94
CA THR A 262 8.42 -18.42 -35.93
C THR A 262 7.95 -18.64 -34.48
N ASN A 263 8.71 -19.46 -33.75
CA ASN A 263 8.60 -19.71 -32.31
C ASN A 263 9.91 -19.30 -31.61
N ILE A 264 10.29 -18.04 -31.81
CA ILE A 264 11.51 -17.43 -31.28
C ILE A 264 11.17 -16.13 -30.55
N ASP A 265 11.74 -15.91 -29.37
CA ASP A 265 11.57 -14.65 -28.67
C ASP A 265 12.57 -13.61 -29.18
N VAL A 266 12.10 -12.39 -29.40
CA VAL A 266 12.86 -11.28 -29.97
C VAL A 266 12.84 -10.12 -28.98
N TYR A 267 14.02 -9.70 -28.51
CA TYR A 267 14.21 -8.57 -27.60
C TYR A 267 15.09 -7.49 -28.24
N GLY A 268 14.76 -6.21 -28.02
CA GLY A 268 15.55 -5.09 -28.54
C GLY A 268 15.57 -3.87 -27.63
N GLU A 269 16.70 -3.16 -27.60
CA GLU A 269 16.91 -1.94 -26.82
C GLU A 269 17.01 -0.69 -27.72
N PRO A 270 15.88 -0.16 -28.22
CA PRO A 270 15.90 0.99 -29.11
C PRO A 270 16.41 2.25 -28.38
N SER A 271 17.30 3.00 -29.02
CA SER A 271 17.86 4.26 -28.52
C SER A 271 16.90 5.47 -28.66
N GLY A 272 15.63 5.23 -28.98
CA GLY A 272 14.62 6.26 -29.18
C GLY A 272 13.21 5.69 -29.34
N TYR A 273 12.26 6.56 -29.69
CA TYR A 273 10.82 6.26 -29.70
C TYR A 273 10.35 5.19 -30.69
N ALA A 274 11.18 4.77 -31.65
CA ALA A 274 10.77 3.86 -32.72
C ALA A 274 11.15 2.41 -32.38
N ILE A 275 10.15 1.56 -32.19
CA ILE A 275 10.33 0.14 -31.85
C ILE A 275 10.48 -0.67 -33.14
N TYR A 276 11.72 -0.84 -33.61
CA TYR A 276 12.04 -1.69 -34.76
C TYR A 276 12.34 -3.14 -34.34
N VAL A 277 11.42 -3.74 -33.57
CA VAL A 277 11.50 -5.11 -33.06
C VAL A 277 10.26 -5.88 -33.52
N GLY A 278 10.42 -7.10 -34.07
CA GLY A 278 9.26 -7.90 -34.43
C GLY A 278 9.45 -9.40 -34.69
N GLY A 279 8.41 -10.18 -34.38
CA GLY A 279 8.45 -11.66 -34.36
C GLY A 279 8.58 -12.32 -35.74
N PHE A 280 8.35 -11.60 -36.83
CA PHE A 280 8.69 -12.00 -38.20
C PHE A 280 9.85 -11.15 -38.75
N ALA A 281 9.78 -9.83 -38.66
CA ALA A 281 10.88 -8.94 -39.05
C ALA A 281 10.95 -7.68 -38.19
N GLY A 282 12.15 -7.13 -37.99
CA GLY A 282 12.30 -5.92 -37.17
C GLY A 282 11.74 -4.67 -37.84
N ARG A 283 12.02 -4.50 -39.14
CA ARG A 283 11.51 -3.38 -39.94
C ARG A 283 11.25 -3.74 -41.40
N ILE A 284 10.19 -3.18 -41.97
CA ILE A 284 10.01 -3.04 -43.43
C ILE A 284 10.08 -1.54 -43.77
N ARG A 285 11.02 -1.15 -44.65
CA ARG A 285 11.38 0.26 -44.90
C ARG A 285 11.48 0.61 -46.40
N ALA A 286 11.02 1.81 -46.73
CA ALA A 286 11.16 2.49 -48.03
C ALA A 286 10.48 1.80 -49.23
N GLY A 287 9.51 0.92 -48.98
CA GLY A 287 8.74 0.27 -50.04
C GLY A 287 8.01 -0.96 -49.52
N ASN A 288 6.83 -1.23 -50.09
CA ASN A 288 6.08 -2.46 -49.79
C ASN A 288 6.80 -3.69 -50.33
N LEU A 289 6.73 -4.82 -49.60
CA LEU A 289 7.11 -6.12 -50.18
C LEU A 289 6.12 -6.50 -51.31
N GLY A 290 6.54 -7.36 -52.24
CA GLY A 290 5.64 -7.87 -53.28
C GLY A 290 4.52 -8.74 -52.70
N GLU A 291 4.87 -9.71 -51.86
CA GLU A 291 3.94 -10.61 -51.19
C GLU A 291 4.48 -11.07 -49.83
N ILE A 292 3.59 -11.17 -48.84
CA ILE A 292 3.76 -11.98 -47.63
C ILE A 292 2.57 -12.94 -47.53
N SER A 293 2.77 -14.26 -47.56
CA SER A 293 1.65 -15.20 -47.37
C SER A 293 1.97 -16.47 -46.57
N ASN A 294 0.96 -16.98 -45.85
CA ASN A 294 1.05 -18.17 -45.00
C ASN A 294 2.15 -17.98 -43.92
N VAL A 295 1.89 -17.09 -42.96
CA VAL A 295 2.85 -16.76 -41.88
C VAL A 295 2.18 -16.98 -40.53
N LEU A 296 2.87 -17.66 -39.61
CA LEU A 296 2.44 -17.82 -38.22
C LEU A 296 3.58 -17.44 -37.27
N VAL A 297 3.30 -16.52 -36.34
CA VAL A 297 4.21 -16.14 -35.25
C VAL A 297 3.61 -16.55 -33.91
N ILE A 298 4.35 -17.32 -33.11
CA ILE A 298 3.95 -17.71 -31.75
C ILE A 298 5.02 -17.39 -30.68
N GLY A 299 6.24 -17.05 -31.10
CA GLY A 299 7.25 -16.40 -30.25
C GLY A 299 6.84 -14.98 -29.86
N SER A 300 7.53 -14.37 -28.90
CA SER A 300 7.25 -13.00 -28.43
C SER A 300 8.18 -11.94 -29.03
N ALA A 301 7.70 -10.71 -29.16
CA ALA A 301 8.50 -9.54 -29.53
C ALA A 301 8.36 -8.46 -28.45
N THR A 302 9.47 -8.03 -27.86
CA THR A 302 9.51 -7.10 -26.70
C THR A 302 10.67 -6.11 -26.81
N SER A 303 10.58 -4.98 -26.11
CA SER A 303 11.67 -4.02 -26.02
C SER A 303 11.82 -3.43 -24.62
N SER A 304 12.96 -2.80 -24.35
CA SER A 304 13.14 -1.96 -23.14
C SER A 304 12.18 -0.75 -23.07
N SER A 305 11.41 -0.51 -24.13
CA SER A 305 10.41 0.56 -24.25
C SER A 305 8.95 0.08 -24.30
N GLY A 306 8.69 -1.23 -24.26
CA GLY A 306 7.33 -1.80 -24.27
C GLY A 306 7.17 -3.07 -25.12
N SER A 307 6.02 -3.20 -25.78
CA SER A 307 5.76 -4.25 -26.78
C SER A 307 6.62 -4.07 -28.03
N GLY A 308 7.16 -5.16 -28.57
CA GLY A 308 7.53 -5.24 -29.99
C GLY A 308 6.31 -5.54 -30.87
N PHE A 309 6.49 -5.61 -32.19
CA PHE A 309 5.40 -5.95 -33.12
C PHE A 309 5.33 -7.46 -33.38
N ALA A 310 4.14 -8.05 -33.38
CA ALA A 310 4.00 -9.49 -33.61
C ALA A 310 4.51 -9.93 -35.00
N ILE A 311 4.31 -9.10 -36.03
CA ILE A 311 4.85 -9.34 -37.38
C ILE A 311 6.07 -8.46 -37.63
N ALA A 312 5.87 -7.16 -37.91
CA ALA A 312 6.95 -6.22 -38.18
C ALA A 312 6.58 -4.76 -37.89
N GLY A 313 7.57 -3.98 -37.48
CA GLY A 313 7.50 -2.53 -37.41
C GLY A 313 7.91 -1.85 -38.73
N GLY A 314 7.88 -0.51 -38.73
CA GLY A 314 8.35 0.32 -39.84
C GLY A 314 7.24 1.06 -40.60
N ASP A 315 7.63 1.58 -41.77
CA ASP A 315 6.95 2.69 -42.45
C ASP A 315 6.38 2.25 -43.82
N SER A 316 6.16 0.94 -43.99
CA SER A 316 5.78 0.30 -45.25
C SER A 316 5.05 -1.03 -44.98
N SER A 317 4.42 -1.61 -46.01
CA SER A 317 3.53 -2.78 -45.91
C SER A 317 3.93 -3.91 -46.88
N ALA A 318 2.98 -4.70 -47.38
CA ALA A 318 3.17 -5.63 -48.49
C ALA A 318 1.98 -5.54 -49.46
N ASN A 319 2.25 -5.56 -50.77
CA ASN A 319 1.25 -5.38 -51.82
C ASN A 319 0.23 -6.52 -51.87
N THR A 320 0.64 -7.73 -51.51
CA THR A 320 -0.23 -8.90 -51.31
C THR A 320 -0.02 -9.46 -49.91
N THR A 321 -1.11 -9.64 -49.15
CA THR A 321 -1.09 -10.34 -47.85
C THR A 321 -2.17 -11.42 -47.80
N LYS A 322 -1.84 -12.62 -47.29
CA LYS A 322 -2.79 -13.74 -47.20
C LYS A 322 -2.39 -14.72 -46.08
N ARG A 323 -3.33 -15.09 -45.19
CA ARG A 323 -3.13 -16.07 -44.10
C ARG A 323 -1.90 -15.73 -43.23
N ILE A 324 -1.94 -14.56 -42.58
CA ILE A 324 -0.92 -14.09 -41.64
C ILE A 324 -1.55 -14.05 -40.25
N TYR A 325 -1.02 -14.82 -39.30
CA TYR A 325 -1.58 -15.01 -37.96
C TYR A 325 -0.50 -14.88 -36.88
N TYR A 326 -0.91 -14.49 -35.67
CA TYR A 326 -0.04 -14.44 -34.50
C TYR A 326 -0.82 -14.60 -33.18
N LEU A 327 -0.14 -14.99 -32.09
CA LEU A 327 -0.73 -14.97 -30.76
C LEU A 327 -0.86 -13.53 -30.22
N PRO A 328 -1.88 -13.19 -29.40
CA PRO A 328 -1.96 -11.90 -28.71
C PRO A 328 -0.75 -11.60 -27.80
N THR A 329 0.02 -12.63 -27.41
CA THR A 329 1.26 -12.53 -26.64
C THR A 329 2.51 -12.35 -27.49
N SER A 330 2.39 -12.39 -28.83
CA SER A 330 3.54 -12.23 -29.74
C SER A 330 4.01 -10.79 -29.91
N GLY A 331 3.23 -9.81 -29.45
CA GLY A 331 3.50 -8.38 -29.59
C GLY A 331 2.31 -7.62 -30.15
N ASP A 332 2.48 -6.32 -30.37
CA ASP A 332 1.46 -5.42 -30.89
C ASP A 332 1.09 -5.76 -32.34
N SER A 333 -0.16 -5.48 -32.72
CA SER A 333 -0.75 -5.93 -33.99
C SER A 333 -0.08 -5.38 -35.24
N GLY A 334 0.56 -4.20 -35.16
CA GLY A 334 1.12 -3.49 -36.29
C GLY A 334 0.10 -3.28 -37.43
N PHE A 335 0.60 -3.29 -38.67
CA PHE A 335 -0.20 -3.18 -39.90
C PHE A 335 -0.49 -4.53 -40.57
N TYR A 336 -0.23 -5.66 -39.91
CA TYR A 336 -0.12 -6.97 -40.57
C TYR A 336 -0.93 -8.06 -39.88
N GLY A 337 -1.62 -8.89 -40.68
CA GLY A 337 -2.21 -10.14 -40.23
C GLY A 337 -3.31 -10.01 -39.18
N ARG A 338 -3.49 -11.06 -38.37
CA ARG A 338 -4.56 -11.17 -37.38
C ARG A 338 -4.10 -11.86 -36.10
N ALA A 339 -4.38 -11.24 -34.96
CA ALA A 339 -4.30 -11.89 -33.65
C ALA A 339 -5.32 -13.04 -33.55
N VAL A 340 -4.86 -14.22 -33.16
CA VAL A 340 -5.66 -15.45 -32.97
C VAL A 340 -5.25 -16.10 -31.65
N SER A 341 -6.22 -16.40 -30.78
CA SER A 341 -5.94 -17.10 -29.52
C SER A 341 -5.35 -18.48 -29.74
N SER A 342 -4.52 -18.96 -28.79
CA SER A 342 -3.87 -20.28 -28.87
C SER A 342 -4.88 -21.39 -29.18
N ASP A 343 -5.98 -21.44 -28.45
CA ASP A 343 -7.07 -22.42 -28.61
C ASP A 343 -7.69 -22.41 -30.02
N ARG A 344 -7.64 -21.26 -30.72
CA ARG A 344 -8.17 -21.11 -32.07
C ARG A 344 -7.14 -21.43 -33.16
N LEU A 345 -5.85 -21.25 -32.89
CA LEU A 345 -4.79 -21.84 -33.73
C LEU A 345 -4.81 -23.37 -33.60
N ALA A 346 -4.88 -23.87 -32.35
CA ALA A 346 -4.96 -25.28 -32.00
C ALA A 346 -6.33 -25.93 -32.28
N SER A 347 -7.27 -25.25 -32.94
CA SER A 347 -8.61 -25.79 -33.20
C SER A 347 -8.67 -26.85 -34.30
N GLY A 348 -7.59 -27.03 -35.07
CA GLY A 348 -7.59 -27.79 -36.33
C GLY A 348 -8.41 -27.15 -37.45
N SER A 349 -9.04 -25.98 -37.22
CA SER A 349 -9.97 -25.33 -38.17
C SER A 349 -9.43 -24.00 -38.73
N ILE A 350 -8.12 -23.76 -38.65
CA ILE A 350 -7.45 -22.56 -39.13
C ILE A 350 -6.91 -22.78 -40.55
N THR A 351 -7.25 -21.91 -41.49
CA THR A 351 -6.89 -22.11 -42.91
C THR A 351 -5.47 -21.63 -43.20
N MET A 352 -4.54 -22.56 -43.40
CA MET A 352 -3.17 -22.29 -43.88
C MET A 352 -3.01 -22.62 -45.38
N GLY A 353 -1.77 -22.70 -45.88
CA GLY A 353 -1.46 -23.17 -47.23
C GLY A 353 -1.44 -24.70 -47.32
N GLU A 354 -1.38 -25.26 -48.53
CA GLU A 354 -1.25 -26.72 -48.75
C GLU A 354 0.08 -27.26 -48.20
N SER A 355 1.10 -26.42 -48.10
CA SER A 355 2.41 -26.71 -47.49
C SER A 355 2.41 -26.76 -45.95
N TRP A 356 1.25 -26.82 -45.28
CA TRP A 356 1.13 -26.74 -43.82
C TRP A 356 0.33 -27.91 -43.22
N HIS A 357 0.89 -28.52 -42.17
CA HIS A 357 0.16 -29.43 -41.29
C HIS A 357 -0.77 -28.64 -40.37
N VAL A 358 -1.99 -29.14 -40.17
CA VAL A 358 -3.02 -28.53 -39.31
C VAL A 358 -3.77 -29.64 -38.60
N GLU A 359 -3.61 -29.74 -37.28
CA GLU A 359 -4.17 -30.81 -36.43
C GLU A 359 -4.90 -30.21 -35.23
N ALA A 360 -5.98 -30.85 -34.79
CA ALA A 360 -6.71 -30.42 -33.60
C ALA A 360 -5.88 -30.70 -32.33
N GLY A 361 -5.66 -29.66 -31.52
CA GLY A 361 -4.76 -29.65 -30.36
C GLY A 361 -3.36 -29.09 -30.66
N MET A 362 -3.02 -28.77 -31.92
CA MET A 362 -1.67 -28.38 -32.34
C MET A 362 -1.69 -27.06 -33.12
N HIS A 363 -0.70 -26.18 -32.93
CA HIS A 363 -0.55 -25.00 -33.79
C HIS A 363 -0.08 -25.43 -35.19
N PRO A 364 -0.56 -24.77 -36.28
CA PRO A 364 -0.10 -25.09 -37.63
C PRO A 364 1.42 -24.97 -37.77
N ILE A 365 2.01 -25.86 -38.57
CA ILE A 365 3.45 -25.88 -38.86
C ILE A 365 3.67 -26.25 -40.34
N PRO A 366 4.71 -25.74 -41.03
CA PRO A 366 5.03 -26.19 -42.39
C PRO A 366 5.32 -27.70 -42.44
N ILE A 367 4.84 -28.39 -43.48
CA ILE A 367 5.00 -29.84 -43.65
C ILE A 367 6.49 -30.23 -43.73
N SER A 368 7.32 -29.37 -44.33
CA SER A 368 8.77 -29.53 -44.40
C SER A 368 9.44 -29.59 -43.01
N ALA A 369 8.88 -28.93 -42.00
CA ALA A 369 9.35 -29.04 -40.62
C ALA A 369 8.69 -30.21 -39.88
N TYR A 370 7.39 -30.44 -40.06
CA TYR A 370 6.67 -31.54 -39.41
C TYR A 370 7.23 -32.92 -39.78
N ASN A 371 7.67 -33.09 -41.03
CA ASN A 371 8.27 -34.32 -41.54
C ASN A 371 9.80 -34.36 -41.36
N SER A 372 10.42 -33.36 -40.72
CA SER A 372 11.88 -33.30 -40.55
C SER A 372 12.33 -34.29 -39.47
N ARG A 373 13.42 -35.02 -39.71
CA ARG A 373 13.91 -36.09 -38.81
C ARG A 373 14.22 -35.60 -37.40
N GLU A 374 14.66 -34.35 -37.28
CA GLU A 374 15.04 -33.69 -36.03
C GLU A 374 13.91 -32.87 -35.40
N PHE A 375 12.69 -32.86 -35.95
CA PHE A 375 11.54 -32.19 -35.33
C PHE A 375 10.93 -33.06 -34.22
N SER A 376 10.87 -32.52 -33.00
CA SER A 376 10.13 -33.13 -31.89
C SER A 376 8.87 -32.32 -31.60
N ILE A 377 7.80 -32.99 -31.13
CA ILE A 377 6.63 -32.26 -30.60
C ILE A 377 6.99 -31.41 -29.36
N LEU A 378 8.13 -31.67 -28.72
CA LEU A 378 8.70 -30.86 -27.64
C LEU A 378 9.27 -29.51 -28.12
N ASP A 379 9.48 -29.31 -29.43
CA ASP A 379 9.82 -27.99 -29.99
C ASP A 379 8.67 -26.98 -29.87
N LEU A 380 7.43 -27.44 -29.74
CA LEU A 380 6.23 -26.59 -29.65
C LEU A 380 5.82 -26.27 -28.20
N ILE A 381 6.64 -26.61 -27.19
CA ILE A 381 6.31 -26.35 -25.78
C ILE A 381 7.43 -25.64 -25.02
N ARG A 382 7.04 -24.94 -23.96
CA ARG A 382 7.92 -24.34 -22.96
C ARG A 382 7.20 -24.20 -21.63
N PRO A 383 7.92 -24.13 -20.49
CA PRO A 383 7.35 -23.68 -19.23
C PRO A 383 6.82 -22.25 -19.37
N ILE A 384 5.69 -21.97 -18.72
CA ILE A 384 5.00 -20.67 -18.75
C ILE A 384 5.09 -20.07 -17.34
N TYR A 385 5.86 -19.00 -17.20
CA TYR A 385 6.11 -18.28 -15.95
C TYR A 385 4.97 -17.32 -15.59
N ALA A 386 5.01 -16.76 -14.38
CA ALA A 386 4.09 -15.71 -13.96
C ALA A 386 4.41 -14.36 -14.63
N ASN A 387 3.48 -13.40 -14.54
CA ASN A 387 3.65 -12.09 -15.18
C ASN A 387 4.81 -11.30 -14.56
N GLY A 388 5.84 -11.01 -15.37
CA GLY A 388 7.08 -10.36 -14.91
C GLY A 388 8.14 -11.33 -14.38
N GLU A 389 7.98 -12.64 -14.59
CA GLU A 389 8.99 -13.66 -14.30
C GLU A 389 9.50 -14.33 -15.59
N ASP A 390 10.74 -14.82 -15.53
CA ASP A 390 11.42 -15.54 -16.59
C ASP A 390 12.07 -16.82 -16.02
N ALA A 391 12.88 -17.51 -16.82
CA ALA A 391 13.61 -18.70 -16.39
C ALA A 391 14.64 -18.44 -15.26
N TYR A 392 15.08 -17.20 -15.05
CA TYR A 392 16.13 -16.82 -14.09
C TYR A 392 15.59 -16.21 -12.79
N HIS A 393 14.34 -15.74 -12.78
CA HIS A 393 13.74 -14.96 -11.70
C HIS A 393 12.43 -15.56 -11.14
N VAL A 394 12.30 -16.90 -11.12
CA VAL A 394 11.07 -17.58 -10.70
C VAL A 394 10.78 -17.34 -9.21
N LYS A 395 9.61 -16.78 -8.92
CA LYS A 395 9.05 -16.56 -7.57
C LYS A 395 7.72 -17.30 -7.38
N ASN A 396 6.96 -17.54 -8.44
CA ASN A 396 5.62 -18.12 -8.41
C ASN A 396 5.50 -19.45 -9.19
N ASP A 397 4.34 -20.09 -9.07
CA ASP A 397 4.04 -21.37 -9.73
C ASP A 397 4.11 -21.30 -11.28
N ILE A 398 4.70 -22.32 -11.89
CA ILE A 398 4.89 -22.43 -13.34
C ILE A 398 3.78 -23.30 -13.96
N LYS A 399 3.27 -22.93 -15.14
CA LYS A 399 2.33 -23.72 -15.93
C LYS A 399 3.07 -24.52 -17.02
N LEU A 400 2.65 -25.77 -17.25
CA LEU A 400 3.30 -26.74 -18.15
C LEU A 400 2.31 -27.31 -19.17
N THR A 401 2.77 -27.58 -20.40
CA THR A 401 1.96 -28.20 -21.46
C THR A 401 2.03 -29.73 -21.40
N THR A 402 0.89 -30.40 -21.24
CA THR A 402 0.83 -31.87 -21.08
C THR A 402 0.39 -32.64 -22.32
N GLU A 403 -0.21 -31.97 -23.32
CA GLU A 403 -0.68 -32.58 -24.57
C GLU A 403 -0.54 -31.54 -25.71
N VAL A 404 -0.14 -31.99 -26.91
CA VAL A 404 -0.07 -31.19 -28.14
C VAL A 404 -0.52 -32.05 -29.32
N GLY A 405 -1.60 -31.64 -29.98
CA GLY A 405 -2.29 -32.48 -30.95
C GLY A 405 -2.75 -33.80 -30.31
N SER A 406 -2.49 -34.89 -31.01
CA SER A 406 -2.64 -36.27 -30.52
C SER A 406 -1.53 -36.73 -29.55
N HIS A 407 -0.46 -35.95 -29.35
CA HIS A 407 0.73 -36.35 -28.58
C HIS A 407 0.59 -36.00 -27.09
N LYS A 408 1.04 -36.91 -26.22
CA LYS A 408 1.10 -36.71 -24.77
C LYS A 408 2.52 -36.42 -24.29
N ILE A 409 2.63 -35.52 -23.33
CA ILE A 409 3.87 -35.03 -22.74
C ILE A 409 3.78 -35.22 -21.22
N THR A 410 4.83 -35.84 -20.65
CA THR A 410 5.03 -35.92 -19.21
C THR A 410 6.17 -34.99 -18.78
N TRP A 411 6.16 -34.55 -17.53
CA TRP A 411 7.17 -33.65 -16.98
C TRP A 411 7.72 -34.19 -15.66
N LYS A 412 9.02 -33.97 -15.42
CA LYS A 412 9.73 -34.25 -14.17
C LYS A 412 10.52 -33.04 -13.71
N SER A 413 10.81 -32.98 -12.41
CA SER A 413 11.73 -32.02 -11.81
C SER A 413 12.95 -32.76 -11.28
N SER A 414 14.12 -32.15 -11.44
CA SER A 414 15.37 -32.62 -10.82
C SER A 414 15.44 -32.34 -9.31
N ASP A 415 14.61 -31.43 -8.79
CA ASP A 415 14.45 -31.17 -7.36
C ASP A 415 12.97 -30.94 -7.01
N GLU A 416 12.25 -32.01 -6.67
CA GLU A 416 10.85 -31.94 -6.21
C GLU A 416 10.66 -31.24 -4.85
N SER A 417 11.74 -30.90 -4.12
CA SER A 417 11.65 -30.08 -2.91
C SER A 417 11.56 -28.58 -3.23
N VAL A 418 12.00 -28.16 -4.42
CA VAL A 418 11.97 -26.77 -4.90
C VAL A 418 10.89 -26.57 -5.96
N VAL A 419 10.73 -27.49 -6.91
CA VAL A 419 9.64 -27.42 -7.90
C VAL A 419 8.97 -28.78 -8.03
N LYS A 420 7.72 -28.87 -7.56
CA LYS A 420 6.95 -30.11 -7.52
C LYS A 420 5.90 -30.15 -8.63
N ILE A 421 5.97 -31.16 -9.49
CA ILE A 421 5.08 -31.28 -10.65
C ILE A 421 3.79 -32.02 -10.30
N SER A 422 2.67 -31.57 -10.86
CA SER A 422 1.34 -32.18 -10.72
C SER A 422 0.48 -31.82 -11.93
N GLY A 423 0.51 -32.67 -12.96
CA GLY A 423 -0.19 -32.42 -14.22
C GLY A 423 0.39 -31.21 -14.96
N ASN A 424 -0.46 -30.23 -15.30
CA ASN A 424 -0.09 -29.01 -16.01
C ASN A 424 0.49 -27.89 -15.10
N LYS A 425 0.87 -28.22 -13.87
CA LYS A 425 1.42 -27.28 -12.89
C LYS A 425 2.74 -27.78 -12.30
N ALA A 426 3.74 -26.90 -12.27
CA ALA A 426 4.95 -26.99 -11.46
C ALA A 426 4.79 -26.04 -10.27
N ALA A 427 4.51 -26.58 -9.08
CA ALA A 427 4.34 -25.81 -7.86
C ALA A 427 5.70 -25.43 -7.27
N VAL A 428 5.92 -24.14 -7.00
CA VAL A 428 7.24 -23.60 -6.65
C VAL A 428 7.34 -23.35 -5.15
N THR A 429 8.39 -23.92 -4.54
CA THR A 429 8.81 -23.69 -3.15
C THR A 429 10.10 -22.89 -3.18
N ARG A 430 10.05 -21.63 -2.72
CA ARG A 430 11.20 -20.73 -2.73
C ARG A 430 12.23 -21.16 -1.66
N PRO A 431 13.55 -21.04 -1.92
CA PRO A 431 14.57 -21.26 -0.90
C PRO A 431 14.53 -20.16 0.17
N ASP A 432 14.95 -20.47 1.40
CA ASP A 432 14.92 -19.51 2.52
C ASP A 432 15.81 -18.29 2.28
N VAL A 433 16.94 -18.45 1.58
CA VAL A 433 17.88 -17.38 1.16
C VAL A 433 18.47 -17.68 -0.22
N GLY A 434 18.91 -16.65 -0.94
CA GLY A 434 19.59 -16.80 -2.23
C GLY A 434 18.70 -17.41 -3.33
N TYR A 435 19.22 -18.41 -4.06
CA TYR A 435 18.51 -19.05 -5.16
C TYR A 435 18.80 -20.56 -5.27
N LYS A 436 17.94 -21.27 -6.01
CA LYS A 436 18.05 -22.69 -6.38
C LYS A 436 17.88 -22.83 -7.89
N ASP A 437 18.90 -23.34 -8.56
CA ASP A 437 18.77 -23.79 -9.95
C ASP A 437 18.08 -25.17 -9.98
N VAL A 438 17.10 -25.35 -10.86
CA VAL A 438 16.35 -26.60 -11.06
C VAL A 438 16.23 -26.86 -12.57
N ILE A 439 16.36 -28.12 -12.98
CA ILE A 439 16.03 -28.57 -14.35
C ILE A 439 14.64 -29.18 -14.34
N LEU A 440 13.77 -28.72 -15.25
CA LEU A 440 12.51 -29.35 -15.60
C LEU A 440 12.69 -30.16 -16.89
N THR A 441 12.35 -31.45 -16.86
CA THR A 441 12.54 -32.38 -17.97
C THR A 441 11.17 -32.76 -18.54
N ALA A 442 10.89 -32.38 -19.78
CA ALA A 442 9.74 -32.84 -20.55
C ALA A 442 10.07 -34.14 -21.29
N THR A 443 9.08 -35.02 -21.48
CA THR A 443 9.24 -36.29 -22.21
C THR A 443 7.98 -36.60 -23.01
N ALA A 444 8.12 -36.81 -24.32
CA ALA A 444 7.03 -37.16 -25.23
C ALA A 444 6.82 -38.68 -25.35
N ALA A 445 5.66 -39.09 -25.88
CA ALA A 445 5.26 -40.50 -25.95
C ALA A 445 6.12 -41.39 -26.87
N ASN A 446 6.84 -40.81 -27.83
CA ASN A 446 7.81 -41.49 -28.70
C ASN A 446 9.17 -41.74 -28.01
N GLY A 447 9.46 -41.06 -26.89
CA GLY A 447 10.72 -41.16 -26.15
C GLY A 447 11.56 -39.89 -26.14
N ASP A 448 11.20 -38.85 -26.92
CA ASP A 448 11.94 -37.58 -26.96
C ASP A 448 12.00 -36.94 -25.58
N VAL A 449 13.11 -36.26 -25.28
CA VAL A 449 13.34 -35.55 -24.02
C VAL A 449 13.79 -34.11 -24.31
N ARG A 450 13.30 -33.15 -23.51
CA ARG A 450 13.79 -31.76 -23.52
C ARG A 450 13.94 -31.23 -22.11
N GLU A 451 15.03 -30.52 -21.85
CA GLU A 451 15.35 -29.99 -20.53
C GLU A 451 15.30 -28.45 -20.53
N TYR A 452 14.70 -27.89 -19.48
CA TYR A 452 14.59 -26.45 -19.28
C TYR A 452 15.19 -26.12 -17.92
N LYS A 453 16.32 -25.40 -17.92
CA LYS A 453 16.92 -24.89 -16.69
C LYS A 453 16.14 -23.65 -16.22
N ILE A 454 15.75 -23.66 -14.95
CA ILE A 454 15.11 -22.55 -14.26
C ILE A 454 15.85 -22.21 -12.95
N ARG A 455 15.60 -21.02 -12.42
CA ARG A 455 16.14 -20.54 -11.14
C ARG A 455 15.02 -19.98 -10.28
N VAL A 456 14.82 -20.61 -9.12
CA VAL A 456 13.86 -20.17 -8.10
C VAL A 456 14.58 -19.30 -7.08
N ILE A 457 14.08 -18.10 -6.84
CA ILE A 457 14.72 -17.10 -5.98
C ILE A 457 13.97 -16.89 -4.65
N SER A 458 14.74 -16.68 -3.58
CA SER A 458 14.26 -16.48 -2.21
C SER A 458 13.38 -15.23 -2.05
N GLY A 459 12.61 -15.18 -0.96
CA GLY A 459 11.95 -13.97 -0.46
C GLY A 459 12.81 -13.08 0.44
N VAL A 460 14.04 -13.49 0.76
CA VAL A 460 14.96 -12.75 1.64
C VAL A 460 16.22 -12.38 0.86
N THR A 461 16.36 -11.09 0.55
CA THR A 461 17.44 -10.50 -0.27
C THR A 461 18.58 -9.91 0.56
N GLY A 462 18.62 -10.26 1.85
CA GLY A 462 19.47 -9.66 2.88
C GLY A 462 18.63 -8.92 3.91
N ARG A 463 19.22 -8.60 5.06
CA ARG A 463 18.63 -7.72 6.09
C ARG A 463 19.71 -7.04 6.90
N PHE A 464 19.40 -5.86 7.44
CA PHE A 464 20.12 -5.30 8.57
C PHE A 464 19.86 -6.15 9.83
N THR A 465 20.85 -6.30 10.71
CA THR A 465 20.65 -6.96 12.02
C THR A 465 20.39 -5.98 13.16
N ASN A 466 20.65 -4.69 12.93
CA ASN A 466 20.47 -3.62 13.91
C ASN A 466 18.99 -3.22 14.05
N THR A 467 18.51 -3.15 15.30
CA THR A 467 17.23 -2.54 15.68
C THR A 467 17.22 -1.05 15.31
N SER A 468 18.30 -0.34 15.68
CA SER A 468 18.51 1.11 15.57
C SER A 468 19.54 1.53 14.51
N ALA A 469 19.64 2.83 14.24
CA ALA A 469 20.70 3.42 13.41
C ALA A 469 20.88 4.93 13.72
N LYS A 470 21.86 5.25 14.58
CA LYS A 470 22.28 6.59 14.96
C LYS A 470 23.80 6.77 14.83
N VAL A 471 24.28 8.01 15.04
CA VAL A 471 25.71 8.35 14.94
C VAL A 471 26.55 7.52 15.93
N GLY A 472 27.56 6.82 15.39
CA GLY A 472 28.45 5.93 16.15
C GLY A 472 28.07 4.45 16.10
N ASP A 473 26.87 4.10 15.63
CA ASP A 473 26.47 2.69 15.48
C ASP A 473 27.28 2.00 14.39
N LYS A 474 27.52 0.70 14.59
CA LYS A 474 28.05 -0.21 13.57
C LYS A 474 26.88 -0.97 12.94
N LEU A 475 26.41 -0.49 11.79
CA LEU A 475 25.42 -1.21 10.99
C LEU A 475 26.04 -2.49 10.44
N THR A 476 25.28 -3.58 10.45
CA THR A 476 25.69 -4.88 9.94
C THR A 476 24.55 -5.53 9.16
N VAL A 477 24.88 -6.28 8.11
CA VAL A 477 23.91 -6.99 7.27
C VAL A 477 24.16 -8.49 7.23
N ALA A 478 23.09 -9.28 7.07
CA ALA A 478 23.11 -10.73 7.03
C ALA A 478 22.14 -11.28 5.96
N GLY A 479 22.37 -12.51 5.50
CA GLY A 479 21.57 -13.17 4.47
C GLY A 479 22.24 -13.28 3.09
N TYR A 480 23.44 -12.69 2.93
CA TYR A 480 24.28 -12.84 1.74
C TYR A 480 25.24 -14.04 1.87
N PRO A 481 25.63 -14.69 0.76
CA PRO A 481 26.70 -15.69 0.74
C PRO A 481 28.05 -15.15 1.22
N GLU A 482 28.92 -16.05 1.69
CA GLU A 482 30.30 -15.71 2.04
C GLU A 482 31.07 -15.24 0.79
N GLY A 483 31.78 -14.11 0.92
CA GLY A 483 32.54 -13.51 -0.18
C GLY A 483 31.72 -12.65 -1.15
N THR A 484 30.40 -12.49 -0.97
CA THR A 484 29.61 -11.52 -1.73
C THR A 484 30.10 -10.09 -1.47
N VAL A 485 30.32 -9.31 -2.54
CA VAL A 485 30.72 -7.90 -2.43
C VAL A 485 29.48 -7.03 -2.22
N LEU A 486 29.49 -6.29 -1.12
CA LEU A 486 28.39 -5.47 -0.62
C LEU A 486 28.74 -3.99 -0.78
N THR A 487 28.00 -3.30 -1.64
CA THR A 487 28.21 -1.87 -1.90
C THR A 487 27.32 -1.02 -1.01
N TRP A 488 27.94 -0.28 -0.09
CA TRP A 488 27.26 0.66 0.79
C TRP A 488 27.15 2.03 0.13
N THR A 489 25.93 2.53 -0.02
CA THR A 489 25.62 3.86 -0.55
C THR A 489 24.81 4.65 0.46
N ILE A 490 25.32 5.80 0.90
CA ILE A 490 24.58 6.75 1.72
C ILE A 490 23.86 7.74 0.80
N THR A 491 22.55 7.89 0.97
CA THR A 491 21.70 8.81 0.18
C THR A 491 21.05 9.83 1.09
N ASN A 492 21.34 11.12 0.92
CA ASN A 492 20.72 12.19 1.71
C ASN A 492 19.24 12.38 1.33
N SER A 493 18.32 12.29 2.30
CA SER A 493 16.87 12.34 2.00
C SER A 493 16.39 13.69 1.45
N GLN A 494 17.14 14.77 1.72
CA GLN A 494 16.75 16.14 1.43
C GLN A 494 17.30 16.66 0.09
N THR A 495 18.29 15.97 -0.50
CA THR A 495 18.96 16.38 -1.75
C THR A 495 19.05 15.27 -2.79
N GLY A 496 18.77 14.01 -2.41
CA GLY A 496 18.96 12.84 -3.26
C GLY A 496 20.43 12.52 -3.58
N GLN A 497 21.39 13.27 -3.02
CA GLN A 497 22.81 13.07 -3.28
C GLN A 497 23.27 11.72 -2.71
N LYS A 498 23.86 10.90 -3.59
CA LYS A 498 24.38 9.57 -3.27
C LYS A 498 25.90 9.59 -3.11
N ARG A 499 26.40 9.00 -2.03
CA ARG A 499 27.82 8.79 -1.72
C ARG A 499 28.06 7.29 -1.55
N ARG A 500 28.81 6.65 -2.46
CA ARG A 500 29.36 5.31 -2.18
C ARG A 500 30.33 5.45 -1.00
N ALA A 501 30.07 4.73 0.07
CA ALA A 501 30.79 4.85 1.34
C ALA A 501 31.76 3.68 1.56
N LEU A 502 31.37 2.48 1.14
CA LEU A 502 32.18 1.26 1.21
C LEU A 502 31.78 0.29 0.09
N SER A 503 32.65 -0.66 -0.26
CA SER A 503 32.39 -1.69 -1.28
C SER A 503 33.37 -2.84 -1.03
N ASP A 504 32.99 -3.76 -0.14
CA ASP A 504 33.83 -4.88 0.31
C ASP A 504 32.98 -6.10 0.71
N THR A 505 33.59 -7.11 1.33
CA THR A 505 32.93 -8.34 1.78
C THR A 505 32.65 -8.37 3.30
N SER A 506 32.80 -7.25 4.01
CA SER A 506 32.62 -7.19 5.48
C SER A 506 31.16 -7.32 5.91
N GLY A 507 30.25 -6.69 5.15
CA GLY A 507 28.86 -6.52 5.56
C GLY A 507 28.67 -5.51 6.69
N GLU A 508 29.62 -4.61 6.94
CA GLU A 508 29.59 -3.67 8.07
C GLU A 508 29.80 -2.19 7.64
N TYR A 509 29.16 -1.24 8.33
CA TYR A 509 29.37 0.20 8.13
C TYR A 509 29.21 0.97 9.44
N THR A 510 30.09 1.94 9.72
CA THR A 510 30.02 2.79 10.93
C THR A 510 29.37 4.13 10.61
N VAL A 511 28.27 4.46 11.28
CA VAL A 511 27.48 5.68 11.05
C VAL A 511 28.23 6.92 11.52
N THR A 512 28.37 7.92 10.64
CA THR A 512 29.01 9.21 10.94
C THR A 512 27.99 10.32 11.16
N LYS A 513 28.44 11.50 11.62
CA LYS A 513 27.56 12.68 11.78
C LYS A 513 26.98 13.19 10.47
N ASP A 514 27.69 12.99 9.37
CA ASP A 514 27.29 13.47 8.04
C ASP A 514 26.24 12.54 7.39
N ASP A 515 26.00 11.37 7.98
CA ASP A 515 25.00 10.39 7.53
C ASP A 515 23.63 10.55 8.22
N ILE A 516 23.47 11.55 9.10
CA ILE A 516 22.18 11.79 9.77
C ILE A 516 21.11 12.26 8.78
N GLU A 517 19.87 11.80 8.98
CA GLU A 517 18.74 11.98 8.06
C GLU A 517 19.03 11.46 6.63
N CYS A 518 19.87 10.42 6.51
CA CYS A 518 20.19 9.74 5.25
C CYS A 518 19.75 8.26 5.27
N PHE A 519 19.53 7.68 4.09
CA PHE A 519 19.43 6.23 3.92
C PHE A 519 20.81 5.62 3.77
N ALA A 520 21.10 4.57 4.53
CA ALA A 520 22.15 3.62 4.19
C ALA A 520 21.54 2.47 3.37
N THR A 521 21.92 2.38 2.10
CA THR A 521 21.52 1.32 1.17
C THR A 521 22.69 0.35 0.95
N VAL A 522 22.40 -0.95 0.94
CA VAL A 522 23.34 -2.01 0.56
C VAL A 522 22.87 -2.69 -0.71
N SER A 523 23.74 -2.72 -1.72
CA SER A 523 23.53 -3.33 -3.03
C SER A 523 24.48 -4.51 -3.24
N ALA A 524 23.99 -5.60 -3.83
CA ALA A 524 24.77 -6.79 -4.18
C ALA A 524 24.31 -7.37 -5.54
N GLU A 525 25.23 -7.93 -6.31
CA GLU A 525 24.92 -8.49 -7.64
C GLU A 525 23.98 -9.70 -7.53
N GLY A 526 22.80 -9.60 -8.13
CA GLY A 526 21.77 -10.65 -8.09
C GLY A 526 20.84 -10.63 -6.86
N PHE A 527 20.84 -9.55 -6.07
CA PHE A 527 19.96 -9.35 -4.92
C PHE A 527 19.24 -7.99 -5.00
N ASP A 528 18.04 -7.88 -4.43
CA ASP A 528 17.35 -6.59 -4.29
C ASP A 528 18.08 -5.69 -3.25
N ASP A 529 18.13 -4.37 -3.51
CA ASP A 529 18.69 -3.38 -2.59
C ASP A 529 17.94 -3.37 -1.24
N ILE A 530 18.69 -3.37 -0.12
CA ILE A 530 18.14 -3.18 1.22
C ILE A 530 18.55 -1.83 1.80
N SER A 531 17.64 -1.16 2.53
CA SER A 531 17.91 0.16 3.12
C SER A 531 17.49 0.27 4.58
N LYS A 532 18.26 1.04 5.36
CA LYS A 532 17.91 1.48 6.72
C LYS A 532 18.15 3.00 6.82
N TYR A 533 17.19 3.71 7.39
CA TYR A 533 17.28 5.16 7.61
C TYR A 533 18.08 5.48 8.88
N ILE A 534 18.87 6.54 8.84
CA ILE A 534 19.71 7.00 9.96
C ILE A 534 19.09 8.28 10.53
N SER A 535 18.81 8.32 11.83
CA SER A 535 18.23 9.48 12.51
C SER A 535 18.64 9.53 13.98
N SER A 536 18.19 10.54 14.72
CA SER A 536 18.17 10.54 16.20
C SER A 536 16.83 10.07 16.79
N LEU A 537 15.80 9.90 15.95
CA LEU A 537 14.45 9.48 16.34
C LEU A 537 14.17 8.04 15.91
N PRO A 538 13.19 7.35 16.54
CA PRO A 538 12.61 6.14 15.98
C PRO A 538 12.12 6.34 14.55
N VAL A 539 12.12 5.28 13.75
CA VAL A 539 11.71 5.31 12.35
C VAL A 539 10.58 4.33 12.11
N ILE A 540 9.47 4.81 11.58
CA ILE A 540 8.34 3.98 11.15
C ILE A 540 8.41 3.82 9.64
N TYR A 541 8.58 2.58 9.17
CA TYR A 541 8.43 2.20 7.77
C TYR A 541 6.99 1.73 7.55
N ILE A 542 6.32 2.25 6.52
CA ILE A 542 5.01 1.79 6.06
C ILE A 542 5.11 1.44 4.59
N ASP A 543 4.83 0.20 4.23
CA ASP A 543 4.88 -0.29 2.86
C ASP A 543 3.48 -0.80 2.44
N SER A 544 2.96 -0.26 1.33
CA SER A 544 1.62 -0.58 0.81
C SER A 544 1.60 -0.57 -0.73
N SER A 545 0.75 -1.41 -1.31
CA SER A 545 0.42 -1.36 -2.74
C SER A 545 -0.34 -0.08 -3.14
N ALA A 546 -0.93 0.64 -2.18
CA ALA A 546 -1.53 1.94 -2.40
C ALA A 546 -0.47 3.05 -2.28
N SER A 547 -0.43 3.96 -3.25
CA SER A 547 0.47 5.13 -3.18
C SER A 547 0.08 6.07 -2.04
N TYR A 548 1.07 6.75 -1.44
CA TYR A 548 0.90 7.71 -0.35
C TYR A 548 -0.23 8.75 -0.60
N SER A 549 -0.37 9.22 -1.84
CA SER A 549 -1.41 10.18 -2.25
C SER A 549 -2.80 9.55 -2.42
N SER A 550 -2.91 8.24 -2.67
CA SER A 550 -4.18 7.53 -2.86
C SER A 550 -4.89 7.13 -1.56
N ILE A 551 -4.16 7.07 -0.43
CA ILE A 551 -4.74 6.83 0.90
C ILE A 551 -5.72 7.97 1.23
N ASN A 552 -6.94 7.61 1.61
CA ASN A 552 -8.07 8.53 1.79
C ASN A 552 -8.85 8.19 3.07
N LYS A 553 -9.90 8.97 3.37
CA LYS A 553 -10.72 8.80 4.59
C LYS A 553 -11.70 7.61 4.52
N ALA A 554 -12.18 7.26 3.34
CA ALA A 554 -13.41 6.48 3.17
C ALA A 554 -13.26 5.00 3.50
N LYS A 555 -12.05 4.44 3.43
CA LYS A 555 -11.75 3.08 3.85
C LYS A 555 -10.31 2.95 4.33
N TYR A 556 -10.07 1.93 5.15
CA TYR A 556 -8.72 1.46 5.43
C TYR A 556 -8.10 0.79 4.19
N SER A 557 -6.84 1.12 3.90
CA SER A 557 -5.97 0.39 2.99
C SER A 557 -5.06 -0.55 3.79
N GLU A 558 -4.78 -1.73 3.23
CA GLU A 558 -3.84 -2.69 3.81
C GLU A 558 -2.39 -2.24 3.58
N ALA A 559 -1.55 -2.42 4.60
CA ALA A 559 -0.12 -2.14 4.57
C ALA A 559 0.64 -3.06 5.54
N THR A 560 1.97 -3.10 5.42
CA THR A 560 2.86 -3.59 6.48
C THR A 560 3.53 -2.41 7.15
N MET A 561 3.73 -2.49 8.46
CA MET A 561 4.48 -1.51 9.24
C MET A 561 5.64 -2.19 9.94
N ARG A 562 6.79 -1.54 9.92
CA ARG A 562 7.97 -1.93 10.69
C ARG A 562 8.50 -0.74 11.48
N ILE A 563 8.78 -0.94 12.76
CA ILE A 563 9.42 0.06 13.62
C ILE A 563 10.92 -0.24 13.71
N GLN A 564 11.70 0.83 13.71
CA GLN A 564 13.10 0.85 14.09
C GLN A 564 13.24 1.71 15.35
N GLY A 565 13.76 1.10 16.41
CA GLY A 565 14.09 1.76 17.65
C GLY A 565 15.18 2.84 17.51
N ASN A 566 15.22 3.78 18.46
CA ASN A 566 16.30 4.76 18.58
C ASN A 566 16.28 5.49 19.94
N GLY A 567 17.45 5.82 20.48
CA GLY A 567 17.61 6.77 21.58
C GLY A 567 17.07 6.22 22.91
N ALA A 568 15.89 6.68 23.32
CA ALA A 568 15.18 6.12 24.48
C ALA A 568 14.62 4.72 24.16
N PHE A 569 14.24 4.48 22.92
CA PHE A 569 13.49 3.31 22.45
C PHE A 569 14.38 2.38 21.61
N GLU A 570 15.62 2.15 22.06
CA GLU A 570 16.70 1.53 21.25
C GLU A 570 16.35 0.12 20.71
N ASN A 571 15.60 -0.66 21.49
CA ASN A 571 15.21 -2.04 21.19
C ASN A 571 13.73 -2.16 20.80
N GLU A 572 13.05 -1.05 20.52
CA GLU A 572 11.64 -1.08 20.10
C GLU A 572 11.54 -1.71 18.71
N GLU A 573 10.79 -2.80 18.61
CA GLU A 573 10.52 -3.50 17.35
C GLU A 573 9.04 -3.84 17.22
N TYR A 574 8.48 -3.49 16.06
CA TYR A 574 7.23 -4.01 15.54
C TYR A 574 7.52 -4.40 14.09
N ASP A 575 7.05 -5.55 13.64
CA ASP A 575 7.00 -5.92 12.23
C ASP A 575 5.71 -6.70 12.01
N GLY A 576 4.78 -6.12 11.25
CA GLY A 576 3.42 -6.63 11.23
C GLY A 576 2.50 -5.98 10.21
N LYS A 577 1.38 -6.65 9.98
CA LYS A 577 0.30 -6.18 9.13
C LYS A 577 -0.48 -5.07 9.85
N ILE A 578 -0.75 -3.99 9.14
CA ILE A 578 -1.57 -2.87 9.61
C ILE A 578 -2.58 -2.43 8.55
N TYR A 579 -3.46 -1.54 8.98
CA TYR A 579 -4.48 -0.90 8.16
C TYR A 579 -4.38 0.61 8.34
N ILE A 580 -4.23 1.37 7.25
CA ILE A 580 -4.10 2.84 7.28
C ILE A 580 -5.28 3.54 6.61
N LYS A 581 -5.77 4.63 7.21
CA LYS A 581 -6.66 5.61 6.54
C LYS A 581 -6.21 7.03 6.83
N LEU A 582 -6.54 7.96 5.95
CA LEU A 582 -6.26 9.39 6.13
C LEU A 582 -7.10 9.93 7.32
N ARG A 583 -6.51 10.78 8.19
CA ARG A 583 -7.21 11.37 9.36
C ARG A 583 -7.29 12.89 9.32
N GLY A 584 -8.02 13.46 10.28
CA GLY A 584 -8.16 14.92 10.49
C GLY A 584 -9.12 15.58 9.49
N ASN A 585 -9.65 16.75 9.84
CA ASN A 585 -10.64 17.44 9.02
C ASN A 585 -9.98 18.52 8.15
N SER A 586 -9.36 19.54 8.75
CA SER A 586 -8.49 20.48 8.03
C SER A 586 -7.20 19.81 7.51
N THR A 587 -6.57 18.98 8.33
CA THR A 587 -5.21 18.45 8.07
C THR A 587 -5.14 17.37 6.99
N ALA A 588 -6.25 16.72 6.65
CA ALA A 588 -6.33 15.76 5.54
C ALA A 588 -6.07 16.38 4.15
N GLY A 589 -6.30 17.68 3.99
CA GLY A 589 -6.08 18.41 2.74
C GLY A 589 -4.63 18.88 2.52
N LEU A 590 -3.74 18.66 3.49
CA LEU A 590 -2.38 19.19 3.47
C LEU A 590 -1.40 18.24 2.71
N PRO A 591 -0.27 18.75 2.18
CA PRO A 591 0.71 17.93 1.45
C PRO A 591 1.33 16.80 2.29
N LYS A 592 1.57 17.05 3.58
CA LYS A 592 2.03 16.06 4.57
C LYS A 592 0.80 15.42 5.21
N ARG A 593 0.62 14.12 4.98
CA ARG A 593 -0.65 13.41 5.21
C ARG A 593 -0.63 12.72 6.58
N PRO A 594 -1.55 13.03 7.51
CA PRO A 594 -1.67 12.33 8.78
C PRO A 594 -2.53 11.06 8.63
N PHE A 595 -2.20 10.01 9.38
CA PHE A 595 -2.85 8.70 9.26
C PHE A 595 -3.49 8.25 10.59
N ASN A 596 -4.61 7.52 10.49
CA ASN A 596 -5.04 6.59 11.53
C ASN A 596 -4.51 5.19 11.16
N ILE A 597 -3.90 4.52 12.14
CA ILE A 597 -3.33 3.18 12.03
C ILE A 597 -4.18 2.23 12.89
N LYS A 598 -4.65 1.12 12.30
CA LYS A 598 -5.21 -0.03 13.04
C LYS A 598 -4.25 -1.20 12.87
N LEU A 599 -3.73 -1.74 13.97
CA LEU A 599 -2.87 -2.93 13.98
C LEU A 599 -3.72 -4.19 13.76
N ASP A 600 -3.10 -5.32 13.39
CA ASP A 600 -3.80 -6.61 13.34
C ASP A 600 -4.10 -7.22 14.74
N LYS A 601 -3.41 -6.75 15.80
CA LYS A 601 -3.52 -7.21 17.20
C LYS A 601 -3.36 -6.04 18.18
N ARG A 602 -3.91 -6.13 19.40
CA ARG A 602 -3.47 -5.25 20.52
C ARG A 602 -1.96 -5.49 20.69
N THR A 603 -1.19 -4.39 20.73
CA THR A 603 0.27 -4.40 20.90
C THR A 603 0.63 -3.13 21.67
N ASN A 604 1.55 -3.20 22.63
CA ASN A 604 2.16 -2.02 23.23
C ASN A 604 3.19 -1.44 22.25
N LEU A 605 3.15 -0.13 22.00
CA LEU A 605 4.12 0.58 21.16
C LEU A 605 4.77 1.69 21.98
N PHE A 606 6.10 1.67 22.08
CA PHE A 606 6.91 2.66 22.80
C PHE A 606 6.50 2.87 24.27
N ASP A 607 6.14 1.78 24.97
CA ASP A 607 5.64 1.76 26.35
C ASP A 607 4.31 2.52 26.61
N MET A 608 3.61 2.99 25.57
CA MET A 608 2.32 3.69 25.68
C MET A 608 1.11 2.75 25.94
N GLY A 609 1.30 1.59 26.58
CA GLY A 609 0.23 0.61 26.83
C GLY A 609 -0.29 -0.13 25.59
N GLU A 610 -0.96 -1.28 25.77
CA GLU A 610 -1.45 -2.10 24.65
C GLU A 610 -2.63 -1.47 23.89
N GLY A 611 -2.54 -1.35 22.57
CA GLY A 611 -3.63 -0.78 21.76
C GLY A 611 -3.75 -1.36 20.35
N LYS A 612 -4.98 -1.47 19.83
CA LYS A 612 -5.28 -1.77 18.41
C LYS A 612 -5.26 -0.50 17.53
N ARG A 613 -5.53 0.69 18.09
CA ARG A 613 -5.88 1.94 17.36
C ARG A 613 -4.89 3.06 17.70
N TRP A 614 -4.18 3.60 16.69
CA TRP A 614 -3.13 4.62 16.84
C TRP A 614 -3.27 5.74 15.79
N CYS A 615 -2.63 6.88 16.04
CA CYS A 615 -2.65 8.05 15.16
C CYS A 615 -1.23 8.55 14.86
N LEU A 616 -0.94 8.82 13.58
CA LEU A 616 0.33 9.37 13.13
C LEU A 616 0.10 10.82 12.68
N LEU A 617 0.39 11.76 13.58
CA LEU A 617 0.17 13.20 13.38
C LEU A 617 1.29 13.81 12.52
N ALA A 618 0.88 14.54 11.48
CA ALA A 618 1.79 15.20 10.55
C ALA A 618 2.35 16.53 11.10
N ASN A 619 1.70 17.13 12.10
CA ASN A 619 2.02 18.45 12.68
C ASN A 619 2.31 19.56 11.64
N TYR A 620 1.75 19.47 10.42
CA TYR A 620 2.14 20.34 9.29
C TYR A 620 1.87 21.84 9.52
N LEU A 621 0.95 22.18 10.43
CA LEU A 621 0.67 23.55 10.83
C LEU A 621 1.46 23.98 12.08
N ASP A 622 1.99 23.04 12.88
CA ASP A 622 2.94 23.33 13.96
C ASP A 622 4.39 23.03 13.54
N ARG A 623 5.04 24.03 12.95
CA ARG A 623 6.46 23.97 12.57
C ARG A 623 7.44 23.89 13.75
N SER A 624 6.99 24.06 14.99
CA SER A 624 7.82 23.72 16.15
C SER A 624 7.87 22.21 16.39
N ASN A 625 6.84 21.48 15.94
CA ASN A 625 6.55 20.07 16.24
C ASN A 625 6.41 19.78 17.75
N LEU A 626 6.24 20.80 18.60
CA LEU A 626 6.18 20.68 20.06
C LEU A 626 4.78 20.90 20.66
N ARG A 627 3.86 21.62 19.99
CA ARG A 627 2.65 22.14 20.64
C ARG A 627 1.74 21.05 21.19
N ASN A 628 1.51 19.99 20.42
CA ASN A 628 0.75 18.83 20.87
C ASN A 628 1.44 18.13 22.05
N GLN A 629 2.76 17.84 21.97
CA GLN A 629 3.48 17.21 23.09
C GLN A 629 3.42 18.05 24.37
N LEU A 630 3.67 19.36 24.29
CA LEU A 630 3.64 20.23 25.47
C LEU A 630 2.24 20.32 26.09
N ALA A 631 1.17 20.20 25.29
CA ALA A 631 -0.19 20.11 25.80
C ALA A 631 -0.48 18.76 26.47
N PHE A 632 0.01 17.66 25.91
CA PHE A 632 -0.10 16.32 26.49
C PHE A 632 0.69 16.22 27.80
N ASP A 633 1.97 16.62 27.79
CA ASP A 633 2.84 16.68 28.97
C ASP A 633 2.19 17.48 30.11
N LEU A 634 1.68 18.69 29.80
CA LEU A 634 1.05 19.55 30.80
C LEU A 634 -0.29 19.00 31.27
N GLY A 635 -1.11 18.42 30.39
CA GLY A 635 -2.37 17.76 30.77
C GLY A 635 -2.15 16.59 31.72
N ASN A 636 -1.23 15.69 31.36
CA ASN A 636 -0.81 14.57 32.20
C ASN A 636 -0.30 15.05 33.56
N ALA A 637 0.52 16.11 33.59
CA ALA A 637 1.13 16.64 34.80
C ALA A 637 0.18 17.47 35.71
N ILE A 638 -1.01 17.85 35.23
CA ILE A 638 -2.08 18.46 36.06
C ILE A 638 -3.20 17.47 36.41
N GLY A 639 -3.09 16.19 36.00
CA GLY A 639 -4.03 15.13 36.34
C GLY A 639 -5.23 14.97 35.40
N LEU A 640 -5.17 15.52 34.16
CA LEU A 640 -6.16 15.21 33.14
C LEU A 640 -6.03 13.75 32.65
N PRO A 641 -7.09 13.17 32.03
CA PRO A 641 -7.04 11.86 31.41
C PRO A 641 -5.84 11.74 30.46
N LYS A 642 -5.01 10.72 30.69
CA LYS A 642 -3.68 10.58 30.11
C LYS A 642 -3.72 10.49 28.60
N ILE A 643 -2.74 11.11 27.93
CA ILE A 643 -2.40 10.81 26.53
C ILE A 643 -0.89 10.86 26.31
N GLU A 644 -0.35 9.92 25.55
CA GLU A 644 1.08 9.79 25.24
C GLU A 644 1.39 9.79 23.74
N SER A 645 2.63 10.17 23.43
CA SER A 645 3.12 10.22 22.06
C SER A 645 4.63 10.19 21.94
N VAL A 646 5.13 9.71 20.80
CA VAL A 646 6.54 9.63 20.44
C VAL A 646 6.78 10.26 19.06
N TRP A 647 7.77 11.15 18.97
CA TRP A 647 8.22 11.66 17.67
C TRP A 647 9.02 10.61 16.90
N CYS A 648 8.73 10.47 15.61
CA CYS A 648 9.32 9.47 14.74
C CYS A 648 9.49 10.02 13.32
N VAL A 649 10.42 9.46 12.54
CA VAL A 649 10.49 9.68 11.09
C VAL A 649 9.57 8.69 10.37
N LEU A 650 8.78 9.15 9.40
CA LEU A 650 8.00 8.28 8.52
C LEU A 650 8.77 8.02 7.20
N ILE A 651 8.94 6.74 6.86
CA ILE A 651 9.32 6.27 5.54
C ILE A 651 8.10 5.55 4.95
N TYR A 652 7.66 5.92 3.73
CA TYR A 652 6.51 5.32 3.06
C TYR A 652 6.92 4.78 1.68
N ASN A 653 6.77 3.46 1.46
CA ASN A 653 7.23 2.77 0.25
C ASN A 653 8.70 3.11 -0.09
N GLY A 654 9.58 3.05 0.92
CA GLY A 654 10.99 3.45 0.81
C GLY A 654 11.27 4.97 0.72
N GLU A 655 10.28 5.83 0.52
CA GLU A 655 10.49 7.30 0.43
C GLU A 655 10.35 8.00 1.79
N TYR A 656 11.27 8.91 2.10
CA TYR A 656 11.19 9.77 3.30
C TYR A 656 10.00 10.74 3.21
N ARG A 657 9.17 10.78 4.27
CA ARG A 657 7.99 11.66 4.39
C ARG A 657 8.10 12.73 5.47
N GLY A 658 9.17 12.71 6.28
CA GLY A 658 9.40 13.74 7.28
C GLY A 658 9.22 13.29 8.73
N LEU A 659 9.18 14.30 9.60
CA LEU A 659 8.97 14.17 11.05
C LEU A 659 7.47 14.03 11.35
N TYR A 660 7.09 13.02 12.11
CA TYR A 660 5.74 12.77 12.58
C TYR A 660 5.72 12.58 14.09
N GLN A 661 4.53 12.57 14.68
CA GLN A 661 4.30 12.24 16.09
C GLN A 661 3.29 11.08 16.12
N LEU A 662 3.75 9.88 16.47
CA LEU A 662 2.86 8.75 16.77
C LEU A 662 2.22 9.02 18.14
N THR A 663 0.92 8.87 18.24
CA THR A 663 0.14 9.04 19.47
C THR A 663 -0.96 7.99 19.51
N GLU A 664 -1.50 7.77 20.69
CA GLU A 664 -2.70 6.98 20.92
C GLU A 664 -3.89 7.55 20.13
N LYS A 665 -4.81 6.72 19.63
CA LYS A 665 -6.14 7.24 19.26
C LYS A 665 -6.92 7.41 20.57
N ILE A 666 -7.55 8.57 20.78
CA ILE A 666 -8.58 8.66 21.82
C ILE A 666 -9.73 7.71 21.45
N THR A 667 -9.84 6.66 22.25
CA THR A 667 -10.89 5.63 22.24
C THR A 667 -11.17 5.18 23.66
N ILE A 668 -12.29 4.49 23.80
CA ILE A 668 -12.47 3.57 24.92
C ILE A 668 -11.41 2.46 24.78
N ASP A 669 -10.68 2.20 25.87
CA ASP A 669 -9.80 1.04 26.10
C ASP A 669 -9.37 1.06 27.57
N THR A 670 -9.10 -0.11 28.14
CA THR A 670 -8.52 -0.32 29.48
C THR A 670 -7.28 0.54 29.78
N GLU A 671 -6.40 0.78 28.80
CA GLU A 671 -5.19 1.60 28.93
C GLU A 671 -5.37 3.03 28.37
N ARG A 672 -6.62 3.47 28.11
CA ARG A 672 -6.97 4.78 27.52
C ARG A 672 -8.11 5.44 28.31
N VAL A 673 -9.25 5.71 27.67
CA VAL A 673 -10.49 6.06 28.36
C VAL A 673 -11.10 4.76 28.89
N ASN A 674 -10.73 4.39 30.11
CA ASN A 674 -11.13 3.13 30.75
C ASN A 674 -12.56 3.23 31.30
N ILE A 675 -13.54 3.04 30.41
CA ILE A 675 -14.98 3.03 30.68
C ILE A 675 -15.64 1.81 30.02
N THR A 676 -16.93 1.58 30.27
CA THR A 676 -17.72 0.51 29.61
C THR A 676 -17.63 0.55 28.08
N ASP A 677 -16.91 -0.39 27.45
CA ASP A 677 -16.80 -0.49 25.98
C ASP A 677 -17.91 -1.36 25.37
N TRP A 678 -18.94 -0.70 24.82
CA TRP A 678 -20.04 -1.37 24.14
C TRP A 678 -19.66 -2.03 22.80
N ASP A 679 -18.60 -1.54 22.13
CA ASP A 679 -18.12 -2.10 20.86
C ASP A 679 -17.26 -3.36 21.08
N GLU A 680 -16.47 -3.43 22.17
CA GLU A 680 -15.75 -4.64 22.59
C GLU A 680 -16.71 -5.69 23.18
N ILE A 681 -17.77 -5.28 23.91
CA ILE A 681 -18.87 -6.20 24.30
C ILE A 681 -19.56 -6.78 23.06
N ALA A 682 -19.79 -6.00 22.01
CA ALA A 682 -20.31 -6.49 20.73
C ALA A 682 -19.34 -7.48 20.03
N GLU A 683 -18.02 -7.21 20.06
CA GLU A 683 -16.98 -8.11 19.55
C GLU A 683 -17.02 -9.47 20.29
N ASP A 684 -17.23 -9.47 21.61
CA ASP A 684 -17.33 -10.68 22.44
C ASP A 684 -18.64 -11.45 22.27
N ILE A 685 -19.78 -10.77 22.10
CA ILE A 685 -21.05 -11.41 21.72
C ILE A 685 -20.89 -12.11 20.36
N ALA A 686 -20.31 -11.44 19.37
CA ALA A 686 -20.06 -11.99 18.04
C ALA A 686 -19.16 -13.23 18.10
N ARG A 687 -18.07 -13.16 18.88
CA ARG A 687 -17.19 -14.31 19.18
C ARG A 687 -17.95 -15.46 19.84
N ALA A 688 -18.77 -15.20 20.84
CA ALA A 688 -19.49 -16.24 21.58
C ALA A 688 -20.53 -16.96 20.71
N ILE A 689 -21.34 -16.21 19.96
CA ILE A 689 -22.28 -16.77 18.97
C ILE A 689 -21.52 -17.56 17.90
N GLY A 690 -20.43 -16.99 17.35
CA GLY A 690 -19.59 -17.62 16.34
C GLY A 690 -19.02 -18.97 16.76
N ASN A 691 -18.50 -19.05 17.98
CA ASN A 691 -17.95 -20.28 18.57
C ASN A 691 -19.02 -21.34 18.83
N GLU A 692 -20.21 -20.96 19.34
CA GLU A 692 -21.27 -21.92 19.63
C GLU A 692 -21.95 -22.45 18.36
N LYS A 693 -22.12 -21.60 17.34
CA LYS A 693 -22.75 -21.99 16.05
C LYS A 693 -21.76 -22.46 14.98
N LEU A 694 -20.45 -22.51 15.29
CA LEU A 694 -19.36 -22.94 14.40
C LEU A 694 -19.29 -22.16 13.07
N LEU A 695 -19.42 -20.84 13.16
CA LEU A 695 -19.42 -19.92 12.01
C LEU A 695 -18.01 -19.67 11.46
N SER A 696 -17.89 -19.11 10.23
CA SER A 696 -16.59 -18.68 9.71
C SER A 696 -16.18 -17.33 10.27
N ASN A 697 -14.88 -17.01 10.28
CA ASN A 697 -14.37 -15.70 10.71
C ASN A 697 -15.02 -14.52 9.96
N LYS A 698 -15.47 -14.73 8.71
CA LYS A 698 -16.23 -13.71 7.98
C LYS A 698 -17.61 -13.53 8.61
N ASP A 699 -18.35 -14.61 8.83
CA ASP A 699 -19.71 -14.53 9.39
C ASP A 699 -19.69 -13.93 10.81
N ILE A 700 -18.60 -14.12 11.56
CA ILE A 700 -18.37 -13.51 12.87
C ILE A 700 -18.16 -11.99 12.73
N ALA A 701 -17.30 -11.53 11.82
CA ALA A 701 -17.12 -10.10 11.55
C ALA A 701 -18.42 -9.46 11.00
N ASP A 702 -19.13 -10.16 10.11
CA ASP A 702 -20.46 -9.77 9.62
C ASP A 702 -21.51 -9.76 10.76
N ILE A 703 -21.26 -10.31 11.95
CA ILE A 703 -22.11 -10.20 13.16
C ILE A 703 -21.62 -9.06 14.08
N GLU A 704 -20.31 -8.95 14.31
CA GLU A 704 -19.65 -7.84 15.03
C GLU A 704 -20.10 -6.48 14.47
N ASP A 705 -19.90 -6.27 13.16
CA ASP A 705 -20.30 -5.05 12.44
C ASP A 705 -21.78 -4.70 12.68
N LYS A 706 -22.66 -5.71 12.79
CA LYS A 706 -24.12 -5.49 12.95
C LYS A 706 -24.54 -5.28 14.40
N LEU A 707 -23.86 -5.90 15.37
CA LEU A 707 -24.08 -5.65 16.80
C LEU A 707 -23.62 -4.23 17.19
N GLN A 708 -22.55 -3.75 16.57
CA GLN A 708 -22.09 -2.37 16.72
C GLN A 708 -23.03 -1.36 16.03
N GLN A 709 -23.66 -1.72 14.90
CA GLN A 709 -24.62 -0.87 14.17
C GLN A 709 -26.06 -0.85 14.75
N ASP A 710 -26.48 -1.91 15.46
CA ASP A 710 -27.80 -2.06 16.08
C ASP A 710 -27.63 -2.40 17.55
N LEU A 711 -27.56 -1.37 18.41
CA LEU A 711 -27.31 -1.48 19.84
C LEU A 711 -28.59 -1.74 20.66
N SER A 712 -29.71 -2.09 20.01
CA SER A 712 -30.98 -2.40 20.68
C SER A 712 -30.91 -3.61 21.63
N TRP A 713 -29.90 -4.47 21.46
CA TRP A 713 -29.66 -5.65 22.30
C TRP A 713 -29.25 -5.31 23.73
N ILE A 714 -28.69 -4.12 23.99
CA ILE A 714 -28.29 -3.67 25.33
C ILE A 714 -29.52 -3.57 26.25
N THR A 715 -30.63 -3.02 25.73
CA THR A 715 -31.85 -2.78 26.51
C THR A 715 -32.92 -3.86 26.33
N THR A 716 -32.92 -4.60 25.22
CA THR A 716 -33.86 -5.72 25.00
C THR A 716 -33.32 -7.08 25.46
N GLY A 717 -32.00 -7.23 25.64
CA GLY A 717 -31.34 -8.50 25.94
C GLY A 717 -31.37 -9.52 24.80
N VAL A 718 -31.79 -9.12 23.59
CA VAL A 718 -31.95 -10.01 22.41
C VAL A 718 -31.46 -9.31 21.15
N TRP A 719 -30.64 -9.98 20.35
CA TRP A 719 -30.26 -9.54 19.01
C TRP A 719 -30.59 -10.61 17.96
N ASN A 720 -31.33 -10.29 16.91
CA ASN A 720 -31.60 -11.21 15.78
C ASN A 720 -32.07 -12.64 16.19
N GLY A 721 -32.84 -12.73 17.28
CA GLY A 721 -33.31 -14.00 17.87
C GLY A 721 -32.34 -14.69 18.84
N TYR A 722 -31.09 -14.24 18.97
CA TYR A 722 -30.14 -14.65 20.00
C TYR A 722 -30.39 -13.89 21.30
N LYS A 723 -30.60 -14.59 22.41
CA LYS A 723 -30.69 -14.00 23.75
C LYS A 723 -29.27 -13.78 24.29
N ILE A 724 -28.88 -12.53 24.52
CA ILE A 724 -27.48 -12.16 24.82
C ILE A 724 -26.97 -12.79 26.12
N SER A 725 -27.84 -12.91 27.12
CA SER A 725 -27.54 -13.56 28.40
C SER A 725 -27.42 -15.09 28.35
N ASP A 726 -27.49 -15.71 27.17
CA ASP A 726 -27.07 -17.10 26.95
C ASP A 726 -25.58 -17.19 26.50
N TYR A 727 -24.95 -16.05 26.17
CA TYR A 727 -23.59 -15.94 25.62
C TYR A 727 -22.60 -15.24 26.56
N ILE A 728 -23.02 -14.17 27.23
CA ILE A 728 -22.21 -13.37 28.17
C ILE A 728 -23.02 -12.96 29.40
N ASP A 729 -22.35 -12.47 30.44
CA ASP A 729 -23.01 -11.91 31.62
C ASP A 729 -23.52 -10.48 31.34
N THR A 730 -24.84 -10.31 31.32
CA THR A 730 -25.51 -9.01 31.12
C THR A 730 -25.95 -8.35 32.43
N SER A 731 -25.55 -8.87 33.60
CA SER A 731 -25.98 -8.33 34.90
C SER A 731 -25.44 -6.94 35.22
N ASN A 732 -24.34 -6.55 34.56
CA ASN A 732 -23.68 -5.25 34.69
C ASN A 732 -24.03 -4.27 33.55
N PHE A 733 -25.00 -4.59 32.68
CA PHE A 733 -25.43 -3.70 31.61
C PHE A 733 -26.23 -2.53 32.18
N ASP A 734 -25.66 -1.33 32.13
CA ASP A 734 -26.32 -0.11 32.53
C ASP A 734 -26.12 0.99 31.47
N ILE A 735 -27.23 1.57 31.00
CA ILE A 735 -27.24 2.65 30.02
C ILE A 735 -26.83 4.01 30.59
N THR A 736 -26.46 4.08 31.88
CA THR A 736 -25.90 5.31 32.46
C THR A 736 -24.45 5.60 32.01
N GLY A 737 -23.76 4.60 31.43
CA GLY A 737 -22.33 4.66 31.13
C GLY A 737 -21.88 4.13 29.76
N GLY A 738 -20.56 4.19 29.53
CA GLY A 738 -19.92 3.81 28.28
C GLY A 738 -20.07 4.84 27.15
N TYR A 739 -19.89 6.13 27.44
CA TYR A 739 -20.01 7.21 26.47
C TYR A 739 -18.69 7.99 26.32
N LEU A 740 -18.09 7.94 25.13
CA LEU A 740 -17.02 8.86 24.72
C LEU A 740 -17.61 9.97 23.83
N LEU A 741 -17.44 11.22 24.22
CA LEU A 741 -18.00 12.41 23.58
C LEU A 741 -16.91 13.33 23.01
N GLU A 742 -17.27 14.13 22.01
CA GLU A 742 -16.47 15.26 21.53
C GLU A 742 -17.38 16.45 21.23
N LEU A 743 -17.05 17.63 21.75
CA LEU A 743 -17.66 18.88 21.34
C LEU A 743 -16.89 19.41 20.11
N ASP A 744 -17.53 19.45 18.94
CA ASP A 744 -16.94 19.85 17.64
C ASP A 744 -17.95 20.60 16.73
N GLU A 745 -17.48 21.63 16.01
CA GLU A 745 -18.24 22.34 14.97
C GLU A 745 -18.52 21.47 13.74
N TYR A 746 -17.67 20.49 13.43
CA TYR A 746 -17.74 19.76 12.15
C TYR A 746 -19.02 18.95 11.97
N TYR A 747 -19.67 18.56 13.07
CA TYR A 747 -21.00 17.93 13.10
C TYR A 747 -21.13 16.74 12.14
N ASP A 748 -20.07 15.92 11.99
CA ASP A 748 -19.91 14.92 10.93
C ASP A 748 -20.16 13.46 11.37
N GLU A 749 -20.00 13.11 12.65
CA GLU A 749 -20.24 11.74 13.18
C GLU A 749 -21.68 11.23 13.03
N VAL A 750 -21.92 9.91 13.14
CA VAL A 750 -23.27 9.36 12.94
C VAL A 750 -24.21 9.69 14.11
N SER A 751 -23.77 9.43 15.34
CA SER A 751 -24.49 9.81 16.57
C SER A 751 -24.10 11.20 17.04
N LYS A 752 -25.04 12.16 17.01
CA LYS A 752 -24.79 13.56 17.40
C LYS A 752 -26.07 14.31 17.75
N PHE A 753 -25.94 15.36 18.54
CA PHE A 753 -27.04 16.27 18.90
C PHE A 753 -26.53 17.69 19.13
N THR A 754 -27.46 18.65 19.25
CA THR A 754 -27.18 20.01 19.71
C THR A 754 -27.98 20.27 20.97
N THR A 755 -27.38 20.95 21.95
CA THR A 755 -28.07 21.40 23.17
C THR A 755 -28.97 22.61 22.94
N SER A 756 -29.78 23.00 23.93
CA SER A 756 -30.68 24.16 23.84
C SER A 756 -29.94 25.48 23.65
N ARG A 757 -28.70 25.62 24.18
CA ARG A 757 -27.83 26.78 23.95
C ARG A 757 -26.96 26.69 22.69
N GLY A 758 -27.13 25.66 21.87
CA GLY A 758 -26.44 25.54 20.59
C GLY A 758 -25.04 24.90 20.66
N VAL A 759 -24.73 24.15 21.73
CA VAL A 759 -23.48 23.39 21.83
C VAL A 759 -23.59 22.11 21.00
N PRO A 760 -22.72 21.89 19.99
CA PRO A 760 -22.74 20.68 19.17
C PRO A 760 -21.98 19.54 19.85
N MET A 761 -22.63 18.39 20.00
CA MET A 761 -22.08 17.20 20.64
C MET A 761 -22.04 16.01 19.67
N MET A 762 -20.85 15.45 19.48
CA MET A 762 -20.64 14.16 18.84
C MET A 762 -20.57 13.07 19.91
N ILE A 763 -21.09 11.89 19.59
CA ILE A 763 -20.87 10.67 20.37
C ILE A 763 -19.93 9.81 19.52
N LYS A 764 -18.71 9.64 20.01
CA LYS A 764 -17.59 9.05 19.25
C LYS A 764 -17.65 7.54 19.30
N GLU A 765 -17.78 6.99 20.50
CA GLU A 765 -17.83 5.56 20.78
C GLU A 765 -18.86 5.37 21.92
N PRO A 766 -19.87 4.48 21.77
CA PRO A 766 -20.19 3.70 20.57
C PRO A 766 -20.83 4.55 19.45
N GLU A 767 -20.33 4.39 18.21
CA GLU A 767 -20.60 5.27 17.06
C GLU A 767 -22.10 5.31 16.66
N PHE A 768 -22.82 4.20 16.84
CA PHE A 768 -24.21 4.02 16.38
C PHE A 768 -25.25 4.08 17.51
N VAL A 769 -24.96 4.73 18.64
CA VAL A 769 -25.89 4.79 19.80
C VAL A 769 -27.28 5.35 19.47
N PHE A 770 -27.44 6.13 18.39
CA PHE A 770 -28.77 6.51 17.87
C PHE A 770 -29.71 5.33 17.55
N SER A 771 -29.16 4.12 17.34
CA SER A 771 -29.94 2.87 17.15
C SER A 771 -30.64 2.40 18.43
N ASN A 772 -30.16 2.83 19.60
CA ASN A 772 -30.80 2.57 20.89
C ASN A 772 -31.37 3.88 21.46
N GLU A 773 -32.67 4.11 21.22
CA GLU A 773 -33.37 5.34 21.62
C GLU A 773 -33.23 5.67 23.12
N ALA A 774 -33.17 4.66 23.99
CA ALA A 774 -33.00 4.86 25.42
C ALA A 774 -31.60 5.39 25.76
N MET A 775 -30.54 4.79 25.20
CA MET A 775 -29.16 5.23 25.41
C MET A 775 -28.89 6.61 24.79
N PHE A 776 -29.43 6.88 23.59
CA PHE A 776 -29.25 8.17 22.93
C PHE A 776 -29.97 9.30 23.67
N ASN A 777 -31.21 9.07 24.13
CA ASN A 777 -31.94 10.04 24.92
C ASN A 777 -31.34 10.22 26.33
N TYR A 778 -30.77 9.18 26.95
CA TYR A 778 -30.09 9.31 28.25
C TYR A 778 -28.95 10.33 28.18
N ILE A 779 -27.93 10.09 27.34
CA ILE A 779 -26.74 10.95 27.30
C ILE A 779 -27.06 12.38 26.81
N LYS A 780 -28.02 12.50 25.88
CA LYS A 780 -28.52 13.80 25.42
C LYS A 780 -29.20 14.58 26.57
N ASN A 781 -30.08 13.93 27.33
CA ASN A 781 -30.79 14.57 28.43
C ASN A 781 -29.86 14.84 29.62
N TYR A 782 -28.83 14.01 29.84
CA TYR A 782 -27.77 14.23 30.83
C TYR A 782 -27.03 15.55 30.53
N ILE A 783 -26.50 15.70 29.31
CA ILE A 783 -25.79 16.92 28.89
C ILE A 783 -26.72 18.15 28.90
N GLN A 784 -28.00 18.00 28.54
CA GLN A 784 -28.95 19.11 28.66
C GLN A 784 -29.24 19.47 30.12
N SER A 785 -29.37 18.50 31.03
CA SER A 785 -29.64 18.75 32.45
C SER A 785 -28.46 19.44 33.14
N MET A 786 -27.22 19.11 32.71
CA MET A 786 -26.00 19.80 33.10
C MET A 786 -25.98 21.24 32.57
N GLU A 787 -26.29 21.46 31.29
CA GLU A 787 -26.36 22.80 30.70
C GLU A 787 -27.43 23.66 31.40
N ASP A 788 -28.61 23.10 31.65
CA ASP A 788 -29.70 23.77 32.34
C ASP A 788 -29.31 24.15 33.79
N ALA A 789 -28.48 23.35 34.46
CA ALA A 789 -27.90 23.68 35.77
C ALA A 789 -26.87 24.82 35.66
N ILE A 790 -25.97 24.77 34.67
CA ILE A 790 -24.93 25.78 34.42
C ILE A 790 -25.51 27.16 34.06
N TYR A 791 -26.70 27.21 33.45
CA TYR A 791 -27.41 28.46 33.12
C TYR A 791 -28.56 28.83 34.09
N SER A 792 -28.67 28.13 35.22
CA SER A 792 -29.65 28.42 36.28
C SER A 792 -29.22 29.58 37.20
N PRO A 793 -30.10 30.13 38.05
CA PRO A 793 -29.79 31.29 38.90
C PRO A 793 -28.79 31.01 40.02
N ASP A 794 -28.87 29.81 40.59
CA ASP A 794 -28.18 29.39 41.80
C ASP A 794 -27.29 28.14 41.58
N GLY A 795 -27.28 27.61 40.36
CA GLY A 795 -26.53 26.43 39.93
C GLY A 795 -27.36 25.14 39.90
N TYR A 796 -28.64 25.19 40.29
CA TYR A 796 -29.55 24.04 40.32
C TYR A 796 -30.52 24.02 39.12
N ASN A 797 -30.64 22.89 38.44
CA ASN A 797 -31.64 22.70 37.39
C ASN A 797 -33.05 22.42 37.97
N SER A 798 -34.04 22.29 37.07
CA SER A 798 -35.44 22.03 37.42
C SER A 798 -35.70 20.68 38.12
N SER A 799 -34.72 19.78 38.18
CA SER A 799 -34.78 18.53 38.95
C SER A 799 -34.14 18.65 40.34
N GLY A 800 -33.59 19.81 40.70
CA GLY A 800 -32.93 20.05 41.99
C GLY A 800 -31.49 19.54 42.06
N MET A 801 -30.86 19.25 40.93
CA MET A 801 -29.46 18.80 40.83
C MET A 801 -28.54 19.98 40.49
N TYR A 802 -27.39 20.07 41.15
CA TYR A 802 -26.38 21.11 40.95
C TYR A 802 -25.44 20.77 39.77
N TYR A 803 -24.74 21.76 39.21
CA TYR A 803 -23.89 21.51 38.03
C TYR A 803 -22.74 20.52 38.28
N THR A 804 -22.15 20.47 39.48
CA THR A 804 -21.09 19.47 39.80
C THR A 804 -21.64 18.07 40.07
N ASP A 805 -22.96 17.90 40.21
CA ASP A 805 -23.57 16.57 40.25
C ASP A 805 -23.58 15.90 38.85
N TYR A 806 -23.26 16.67 37.79
CA TYR A 806 -23.17 16.18 36.42
C TYR A 806 -21.74 16.17 35.85
N MET A 807 -20.80 16.97 36.36
CA MET A 807 -19.43 17.04 35.83
C MET A 807 -18.35 16.99 36.92
N ASP A 808 -17.24 16.33 36.60
CA ASP A 808 -16.01 16.42 37.39
C ASP A 808 -15.39 17.82 37.24
N MET A 809 -15.63 18.62 38.27
CA MET A 809 -15.13 19.98 38.44
C MET A 809 -13.61 20.08 38.31
N ASP A 810 -12.84 19.12 38.83
CA ASP A 810 -11.37 19.17 38.79
C ASP A 810 -10.84 18.90 37.38
N SER A 811 -11.45 17.96 36.65
CA SER A 811 -11.14 17.77 35.21
C SER A 811 -11.51 18.99 34.37
N PHE A 812 -12.69 19.59 34.61
CA PHE A 812 -13.17 20.77 33.88
C PHE A 812 -12.24 21.98 34.10
N ILE A 813 -11.82 22.20 35.34
CA ILE A 813 -10.89 23.26 35.73
C ILE A 813 -9.47 23.00 35.22
N GLY A 814 -8.99 21.75 35.23
CA GLY A 814 -7.73 21.36 34.60
C GLY A 814 -7.73 21.62 33.09
N PHE A 815 -8.83 21.27 32.42
CA PHE A 815 -9.01 21.49 30.98
C PHE A 815 -9.11 22.98 30.64
N TRP A 816 -9.80 23.78 31.47
CA TRP A 816 -9.78 25.25 31.39
C TRP A 816 -8.37 25.81 31.55
N TYR A 817 -7.62 25.38 32.57
CA TYR A 817 -6.27 25.85 32.85
C TYR A 817 -5.35 25.63 31.65
N LEU A 818 -5.31 24.40 31.12
CA LEU A 818 -4.54 24.01 29.95
C LEU A 818 -4.86 24.91 28.74
N ASN A 819 -6.15 25.09 28.46
CA ASN A 819 -6.63 25.96 27.40
C ASN A 819 -6.22 27.43 27.58
N VAL A 820 -6.24 27.94 28.81
CA VAL A 820 -5.95 29.34 29.13
C VAL A 820 -4.46 29.65 29.14
N VAL A 821 -3.60 28.78 29.68
CA VAL A 821 -2.15 29.00 29.68
C VAL A 821 -1.56 28.83 28.28
N LEU A 822 -2.07 27.88 27.49
CA LEU A 822 -1.64 27.70 26.10
C LEU A 822 -2.35 28.66 25.13
N LYS A 823 -3.45 29.30 25.54
CA LYS A 823 -4.36 30.11 24.69
C LYS A 823 -4.72 29.37 23.39
N ASN A 824 -5.35 28.20 23.52
CA ASN A 824 -5.93 27.52 22.36
C ASN A 824 -7.08 28.37 21.79
N VAL A 825 -7.22 28.42 20.47
CA VAL A 825 -8.34 29.13 19.80
C VAL A 825 -9.55 28.22 19.62
N GLU A 826 -9.45 26.94 19.99
CA GLU A 826 -10.52 25.95 19.88
C GLU A 826 -11.11 25.53 21.26
N THR A 827 -10.64 26.14 22.36
CA THR A 827 -11.15 25.99 23.74
C THR A 827 -12.68 25.97 23.82
N PHE A 828 -13.22 24.85 24.31
CA PHE A 828 -14.66 24.55 24.45
C PHE A 828 -15.49 24.82 23.17
N TYR A 829 -14.85 24.69 22.00
CA TYR A 829 -15.46 24.93 20.67
C TYR A 829 -15.29 23.74 19.72
N LYS A 830 -14.12 23.10 19.76
CA LYS A 830 -13.76 21.88 19.02
C LYS A 830 -12.76 21.04 19.80
N SER A 831 -12.54 19.79 19.37
CA SER A 831 -11.46 18.91 19.87
C SER A 831 -11.53 18.69 21.39
N CYS A 832 -12.68 18.96 21.99
CA CYS A 832 -12.91 18.89 23.43
C CYS A 832 -13.57 17.54 23.74
N TYR A 833 -12.72 16.54 23.99
CA TYR A 833 -13.16 15.21 24.41
C TYR A 833 -13.67 15.25 25.85
N MET A 834 -14.66 14.41 26.12
CA MET A 834 -15.22 14.17 27.44
C MET A 834 -15.70 12.72 27.50
N TYR A 835 -15.88 12.16 28.70
CA TYR A 835 -16.49 10.84 28.85
C TYR A 835 -17.39 10.73 30.08
N LEU A 836 -18.32 9.77 30.02
CA LEU A 836 -19.20 9.39 31.12
C LEU A 836 -19.24 7.86 31.21
N ASP A 837 -19.07 7.34 32.42
CA ASP A 837 -19.37 5.95 32.76
C ASP A 837 -20.36 5.85 33.92
N LYS A 838 -20.87 4.65 34.15
CA LYS A 838 -21.86 4.36 35.18
C LYS A 838 -21.37 4.76 36.57
N ASP A 839 -22.31 5.16 37.44
CA ASP A 839 -22.06 5.69 38.79
C ASP A 839 -21.12 6.93 38.86
N GLY A 840 -20.70 7.47 37.71
CA GLY A 840 -19.76 8.58 37.59
C GLY A 840 -20.39 9.89 37.11
N VAL A 841 -19.54 10.90 36.89
CA VAL A 841 -19.88 12.21 36.33
C VAL A 841 -19.06 12.49 35.07
N LEU A 842 -19.46 13.51 34.29
CA LEU A 842 -18.80 13.85 33.04
C LEU A 842 -17.38 14.36 33.28
N THR A 843 -16.39 13.61 32.82
CA THR A 843 -14.97 13.93 32.94
C THR A 843 -14.46 14.58 31.64
N PHE A 844 -13.69 15.65 31.75
CA PHE A 844 -13.12 16.38 30.61
C PHE A 844 -11.73 15.88 30.24
N GLY A 845 -11.49 15.69 28.94
CA GLY A 845 -10.30 15.05 28.37
C GLY A 845 -10.61 13.68 27.74
N PRO A 846 -9.61 12.98 27.17
CA PRO A 846 -8.19 13.37 27.07
C PRO A 846 -7.91 14.61 26.21
N VAL A 847 -6.68 15.10 26.25
CA VAL A 847 -6.23 16.31 25.54
C VAL A 847 -6.10 16.03 24.04
N TRP A 848 -6.67 16.89 23.16
CA TRP A 848 -6.57 16.74 21.70
C TRP A 848 -6.45 18.07 20.93
N ASP A 849 -5.79 18.03 19.75
CA ASP A 849 -5.50 19.12 18.79
C ASP A 849 -5.15 20.50 19.43
N TYR A 850 -3.86 20.67 19.76
CA TYR A 850 -3.27 21.91 20.29
C TYR A 850 -2.26 22.56 19.32
N ASP A 851 -2.16 22.11 18.07
CA ASP A 851 -1.29 22.76 17.07
C ASP A 851 -1.68 24.23 16.82
N TRP A 852 -2.95 24.60 16.99
CA TRP A 852 -3.47 25.96 16.83
C TRP A 852 -3.26 26.90 18.04
N CYS A 853 -2.56 26.47 19.10
CA CYS A 853 -2.31 27.25 20.32
C CYS A 853 -0.98 28.04 20.34
N SER A 854 -0.74 28.75 21.45
CA SER A 854 0.56 29.28 21.90
C SER A 854 1.37 30.01 20.83
N GLY A 855 0.79 31.07 20.28
CA GLY A 855 1.46 31.93 19.31
C GLY A 855 1.78 31.29 17.96
N ASN A 856 1.04 30.25 17.53
CA ASN A 856 1.24 29.69 16.19
C ASN A 856 0.85 30.71 15.11
N THR A 857 1.82 31.14 14.31
CA THR A 857 1.65 32.10 13.21
C THR A 857 1.10 31.47 11.91
N VAL A 858 0.95 30.14 11.86
CA VAL A 858 0.36 29.39 10.74
C VAL A 858 -1.16 29.27 10.85
N ASN A 859 -1.72 29.50 12.05
CA ASN A 859 -3.16 29.56 12.32
C ASN A 859 -3.84 30.69 11.54
N MET A 860 -4.97 30.42 10.89
CA MET A 860 -5.66 31.36 10.00
C MET A 860 -6.21 32.58 10.77
N GLY A 861 -5.60 33.74 10.55
CA GLY A 861 -5.94 35.00 11.23
C GLY A 861 -5.03 35.34 12.43
N GLY A 862 -4.24 34.38 12.92
CA GLY A 862 -3.24 34.63 13.96
C GLY A 862 -3.82 34.93 15.35
N ALA A 863 -5.06 34.51 15.65
CA ALA A 863 -5.74 34.78 16.93
C ALA A 863 -4.98 34.28 18.18
N SER A 864 -4.11 33.27 18.04
CA SER A 864 -3.24 32.78 19.12
C SER A 864 -1.99 33.64 19.36
N THR A 865 -1.66 34.61 18.49
CA THR A 865 -0.38 35.36 18.55
C THR A 865 -0.28 36.36 19.70
N ALA A 866 -1.35 37.07 20.07
CA ALA A 866 -1.37 37.92 21.26
C ALA A 866 -1.30 37.07 22.54
N TYR A 867 -0.31 37.31 23.41
CA TYR A 867 -0.12 36.61 24.68
C TYR A 867 -0.79 37.33 25.87
N ASP A 868 -1.12 38.61 25.68
CA ASP A 868 -1.48 39.60 26.69
C ASP A 868 -2.98 39.95 26.72
N SER A 869 -3.83 39.04 26.24
CA SER A 869 -5.29 39.14 26.32
C SER A 869 -5.94 37.86 26.84
N TRP A 870 -7.11 38.00 27.45
CA TRP A 870 -8.08 36.91 27.57
C TRP A 870 -8.64 36.56 26.18
N ARG A 871 -9.19 35.36 26.00
CA ARG A 871 -9.88 34.99 24.75
C ARG A 871 -11.28 35.63 24.74
N SER A 872 -11.34 36.90 24.34
CA SER A 872 -12.55 37.71 24.29
C SER A 872 -12.55 38.61 23.05
N GLY A 873 -13.41 38.29 22.06
CA GLY A 873 -13.66 39.15 20.90
C GLY A 873 -13.22 38.58 19.54
N GLU A 874 -13.82 37.46 19.11
CA GLU A 874 -14.06 37.15 17.69
C GLU A 874 -15.49 36.59 17.55
N SER A 875 -16.09 36.71 16.36
CA SER A 875 -17.55 36.57 16.11
C SER A 875 -18.04 35.11 16.07
N GLN A 876 -17.87 34.39 17.17
CA GLN A 876 -18.41 33.06 17.41
C GLN A 876 -19.13 33.04 18.77
N ASP A 877 -20.17 33.87 18.84
CA ASP A 877 -20.97 34.20 20.04
C ASP A 877 -21.88 33.06 20.51
N ARG A 878 -21.32 31.88 20.77
CA ARG A 878 -22.00 30.80 21.50
C ARG A 878 -21.83 30.99 23.01
N GLU A 879 -22.84 30.57 23.75
CA GLU A 879 -22.78 30.48 25.21
C GLU A 879 -22.00 29.21 25.60
N TYR A 880 -20.68 29.34 25.81
CA TYR A 880 -19.85 28.24 26.31
C TYR A 880 -19.96 28.13 27.84
N TRP A 881 -20.10 26.90 28.36
CA TRP A 881 -20.33 26.61 29.78
C TRP A 881 -19.39 27.36 30.74
N TYR A 882 -18.07 27.33 30.49
CA TYR A 882 -17.08 28.01 31.35
C TYR A 882 -17.25 29.54 31.43
N ARG A 883 -17.92 30.17 30.45
CA ARG A 883 -18.18 31.62 30.43
C ARG A 883 -19.45 32.00 31.21
N ALA A 884 -20.36 31.06 31.42
CA ALA A 884 -21.50 31.24 32.31
C ALA A 884 -21.03 31.21 33.77
N LEU A 885 -20.23 30.19 34.10
CA LEU A 885 -19.65 29.99 35.43
C LEU A 885 -18.69 31.12 35.86
N TYR A 886 -18.22 31.99 34.96
CA TYR A 886 -17.52 33.23 35.33
C TYR A 886 -18.38 34.24 36.12
N ASP A 887 -19.71 34.08 36.13
CA ASP A 887 -20.61 34.84 37.02
C ASP A 887 -20.71 34.23 38.43
N ASP A 888 -20.14 33.04 38.68
CA ASP A 888 -20.04 32.40 40.01
C ASP A 888 -18.68 32.77 40.67
N PRO A 889 -18.68 33.51 41.80
CA PRO A 889 -17.45 33.94 42.46
C PRO A 889 -16.69 32.79 43.13
N TYR A 890 -17.35 31.67 43.47
CA TYR A 890 -16.68 30.48 44.00
C TYR A 890 -15.98 29.71 42.87
N PHE A 891 -16.61 29.54 41.72
CA PHE A 891 -15.95 29.00 40.52
C PHE A 891 -14.69 29.81 40.16
N MET A 892 -14.79 31.15 40.19
CA MET A 892 -13.65 32.03 39.93
C MET A 892 -12.51 31.89 40.96
N LEU A 893 -12.81 31.53 42.22
CA LEU A 893 -11.80 31.17 43.22
C LEU A 893 -11.14 29.82 42.91
N ARG A 894 -11.93 28.77 42.61
CA ARG A 894 -11.40 27.45 42.21
C ARG A 894 -10.47 27.54 40.99
N LEU A 895 -10.81 28.39 40.00
CA LEU A 895 -9.95 28.69 38.85
C LEU A 895 -8.64 29.41 39.22
N TYR A 896 -8.69 30.38 40.15
CA TYR A 896 -7.50 31.04 40.69
C TYR A 896 -6.60 30.00 41.39
N ASP A 897 -7.17 29.16 42.25
CA ASP A 897 -6.44 28.14 43.00
C ASP A 897 -5.79 27.10 42.10
N ALA A 898 -6.48 26.62 41.07
CA ALA A 898 -5.88 25.74 40.06
C ALA A 898 -4.73 26.41 39.31
N TYR A 899 -4.84 27.70 38.96
CA TYR A 899 -3.71 28.44 38.40
C TYR A 899 -2.54 28.52 39.39
N LYS A 900 -2.78 28.77 40.69
CA LYS A 900 -1.73 28.77 41.71
C LYS A 900 -1.08 27.40 41.88
N LYS A 901 -1.87 26.33 41.94
CA LYS A 901 -1.49 24.92 42.09
C LYS A 901 -0.58 24.44 40.96
N TYR A 902 -0.94 24.74 39.71
CA TYR A 902 -0.24 24.22 38.52
C TYR A 902 0.81 25.19 37.94
N ARG A 903 1.02 26.38 38.53
CA ARG A 903 1.90 27.43 37.98
C ARG A 903 3.34 26.97 37.73
N SER A 904 3.90 26.13 38.60
CA SER A 904 5.27 25.59 38.43
C SER A 904 5.37 24.63 37.24
N THR A 905 4.35 23.81 37.00
CA THR A 905 4.28 22.87 35.88
C THR A 905 4.41 23.58 34.53
N LEU A 906 3.91 24.82 34.43
CA LEU A 906 4.11 25.68 33.26
C LEU A 906 5.57 26.14 33.08
N ASP A 907 6.33 26.39 34.16
CA ASP A 907 7.76 26.71 34.07
C ASP A 907 8.59 25.47 33.71
N ASP A 908 8.23 24.29 34.24
CA ASP A 908 8.84 23.00 33.88
C ASP A 908 8.61 22.66 32.40
N MET A 909 7.38 22.85 31.89
CA MET A 909 7.04 22.76 30.48
C MET A 909 7.83 23.77 29.61
N ILE A 910 8.05 24.99 30.11
CA ILE A 910 8.89 25.99 29.43
C ILE A 910 10.38 25.60 29.44
N ALA A 911 10.83 24.82 30.42
CA ALA A 911 12.19 24.31 30.50
C ALA A 911 12.44 23.11 29.58
N SER A 912 11.48 22.17 29.46
CA SER A 912 11.61 20.97 28.61
C SER A 912 11.85 21.29 27.13
N ILE A 913 11.35 22.43 26.65
CA ILE A 913 11.50 22.93 25.26
C ILE A 913 12.96 22.89 24.76
N ASP A 914 13.97 23.22 25.58
CA ASP A 914 15.36 23.17 25.11
C ASP A 914 15.85 21.72 24.91
N THR A 915 15.32 20.78 25.67
CA THR A 915 15.63 19.35 25.56
C THR A 915 14.95 18.76 24.33
N TYR A 916 13.67 19.03 24.12
CA TYR A 916 12.95 18.61 22.92
C TYR A 916 13.54 19.24 21.65
N LYS A 917 13.94 20.53 21.70
CA LYS A 917 14.67 21.17 20.58
C LYS A 917 15.94 20.37 20.23
N ARG A 918 16.81 20.09 21.20
CA ARG A 918 18.06 19.33 20.96
C ARG A 918 17.80 17.93 20.39
N TYR A 919 16.70 17.30 20.79
CA TYR A 919 16.32 15.97 20.29
C TYR A 919 15.80 16.01 18.84
N LEU A 920 14.95 16.99 18.51
CA LEU A 920 14.28 17.09 17.21
C LEU A 920 15.07 17.84 16.12
N SER A 921 16.03 18.71 16.45
CA SER A 921 16.64 19.64 15.48
C SER A 921 17.18 19.01 14.18
N ALA A 922 17.60 17.73 14.17
CA ALA A 922 18.00 17.06 12.93
C ALA A 922 16.79 16.79 12.01
N ALA A 923 15.84 15.96 12.47
CA ALA A 923 14.63 15.60 11.73
C ALA A 923 13.73 16.81 11.43
N ALA A 924 13.61 17.77 12.36
CA ALA A 924 12.81 18.98 12.15
C ALA A 924 13.38 19.89 11.05
N ASN A 925 14.71 20.03 10.94
CA ASN A 925 15.31 20.78 9.83
C ASN A 925 15.22 20.02 8.50
N ALA A 926 15.27 18.69 8.51
CA ALA A 926 15.03 17.88 7.33
C ALA A 926 13.57 17.95 6.84
N ASP A 927 12.61 17.94 7.77
CA ASP A 927 11.18 18.11 7.53
C ASP A 927 10.85 19.51 6.97
N ASN A 928 11.34 20.58 7.61
CA ASN A 928 11.12 21.96 7.15
C ASN A 928 11.61 22.18 5.71
N LYS A 929 12.69 21.50 5.31
CA LYS A 929 13.26 21.56 3.96
C LYS A 929 12.49 20.71 2.94
N LEU A 930 11.99 19.54 3.34
CA LEU A 930 11.11 18.71 2.50
C LEU A 930 9.80 19.43 2.18
N TRP A 931 9.19 20.09 3.18
CA TRP A 931 7.89 20.75 3.05
C TRP A 931 7.97 22.25 2.75
N GLY A 932 9.18 22.80 2.57
CA GLY A 932 9.40 24.15 2.05
C GLY A 932 8.92 25.29 2.95
N TYR A 933 8.96 25.13 4.29
CA TYR A 933 8.51 26.19 5.19
C TYR A 933 9.41 27.42 5.14
N TRP A 934 8.81 28.62 5.15
CA TRP A 934 9.52 29.89 5.05
C TRP A 934 10.36 30.28 6.28
N ARG A 935 10.28 29.51 7.38
CA ARG A 935 10.94 29.76 8.66
C ARG A 935 11.63 28.48 9.17
N SER A 936 12.76 28.63 9.87
CA SER A 936 13.45 27.48 10.47
C SER A 936 12.68 26.94 11.69
N ALA A 937 12.74 25.63 11.94
CA ALA A 937 12.15 25.03 13.13
C ALA A 937 12.77 25.63 14.41
N ASP A 938 14.07 25.91 14.35
CA ASP A 938 14.85 26.55 15.41
C ASP A 938 14.30 27.93 15.85
N ASP A 939 13.80 28.72 14.90
CA ASP A 939 13.15 30.02 15.14
C ASP A 939 11.71 29.88 15.63
N GLU A 940 10.94 28.92 15.09
CA GLU A 940 9.55 28.66 15.51
C GLU A 940 9.49 28.19 16.97
N VAL A 941 10.43 27.32 17.37
CA VAL A 941 10.62 26.90 18.77
C VAL A 941 11.04 28.08 19.67
N ALA A 942 11.94 28.95 19.20
CA ALA A 942 12.34 30.15 19.94
C ALA A 942 11.17 31.13 20.14
N SER A 943 10.31 31.30 19.13
CA SER A 943 9.06 32.05 19.24
C SER A 943 8.10 31.44 20.25
N LEU A 944 7.84 30.13 20.17
CA LEU A 944 6.96 29.41 21.10
C LEU A 944 7.41 29.61 22.56
N LYS A 945 8.71 29.42 22.84
CA LYS A 945 9.26 29.61 24.18
C LYS A 945 9.17 31.06 24.68
N SER A 946 9.42 32.03 23.81
CA SER A 946 9.29 33.46 24.13
C SER A 946 7.85 33.86 24.40
N TRP A 947 6.91 33.35 23.60
CA TRP A 947 5.47 33.55 23.76
C TRP A 947 4.98 32.97 25.09
N LEU A 948 5.33 31.72 25.42
CA LEU A 948 4.92 31.05 26.66
C LEU A 948 5.43 31.79 27.91
N LYS A 949 6.68 32.24 27.91
CA LYS A 949 7.23 33.08 29.00
C LYS A 949 6.49 34.41 29.15
N SER A 950 6.13 35.03 28.03
CA SER A 950 5.40 36.30 28.01
C SER A 950 3.95 36.11 28.49
N ARG A 951 3.31 35.00 28.10
CA ARG A 951 1.97 34.57 28.54
C ARG A 951 1.92 34.30 30.04
N ALA A 952 2.85 33.50 30.56
CA ALA A 952 2.97 33.24 32.00
C ALA A 952 3.17 34.55 32.79
N SER A 953 4.11 35.40 32.35
CA SER A 953 4.39 36.71 32.94
C SER A 953 3.24 37.74 32.83
N TRP A 954 2.24 37.45 32.00
CA TRP A 954 1.00 38.24 31.92
C TRP A 954 -0.08 37.66 32.83
N LEU A 955 -0.30 36.34 32.81
CA LEU A 955 -1.22 35.65 33.71
C LEU A 955 -0.87 35.88 35.18
N ASP A 956 0.42 35.89 35.54
CA ASP A 956 0.91 36.21 36.90
C ASP A 956 0.52 37.62 37.40
N LYS A 957 0.15 38.53 36.50
CA LYS A 957 -0.35 39.88 36.85
C LYS A 957 -1.87 39.92 37.00
N GLN A 958 -2.58 39.11 36.22
CA GLN A 958 -4.04 39.03 36.27
C GLN A 958 -4.50 38.16 37.45
N LEU A 959 -3.94 36.96 37.57
CA LEU A 959 -4.17 36.02 38.68
C LEU A 959 -3.23 36.32 39.86
N LYS A 960 -3.16 37.59 40.24
CA LYS A 960 -2.41 38.02 41.43
C LYS A 960 -3.18 37.70 42.71
N THR A 961 -4.47 38.04 42.73
CA THR A 961 -5.46 37.70 43.77
C THR A 961 -6.79 37.33 43.08
N PRO A 962 -7.73 36.65 43.75
CA PRO A 962 -9.04 36.32 43.18
C PRO A 962 -9.79 37.55 42.64
N GLU A 963 -9.78 38.67 43.39
CA GLU A 963 -10.46 39.91 42.98
C GLU A 963 -9.81 40.53 41.74
N LYS A 964 -8.47 40.49 41.65
CA LYS A 964 -7.74 40.98 40.47
C LYS A 964 -7.98 40.10 39.25
N PHE A 965 -8.16 38.78 39.43
CA PHE A 965 -8.53 37.87 38.36
C PHE A 965 -9.93 38.20 37.84
N ILE A 966 -10.92 38.32 38.73
CA ILE A 966 -12.30 38.71 38.40
C ILE A 966 -12.33 40.08 37.69
N GLU A 967 -11.64 41.09 38.22
CA GLU A 967 -11.52 42.42 37.60
C GLU A 967 -10.89 42.36 36.20
N SER A 968 -9.88 41.50 36.01
CA SER A 968 -9.20 41.36 34.71
C SER A 968 -10.03 40.65 33.65
N ILE A 969 -10.90 39.73 34.05
CA ILE A 969 -11.85 39.04 33.17
C ILE A 969 -13.01 39.98 32.81
N GLY A 970 -13.44 40.83 33.75
CA GLY A 970 -14.38 41.92 33.50
C GLY A 970 -15.82 41.48 33.21
N VAL A 971 -16.18 40.24 33.53
CA VAL A 971 -17.50 39.63 33.26
C VAL A 971 -18.44 39.76 34.46
N TYR A 972 -17.97 39.45 35.66
CA TYR A 972 -18.71 39.64 36.92
C TYR A 972 -18.79 41.13 37.32
N LYS A 973 -19.91 41.56 37.89
CA LYS A 973 -20.07 42.93 38.40
C LYS A 973 -21.08 43.04 39.55
N LYS A 974 -20.59 43.31 40.77
CA LYS A 974 -21.39 43.65 41.96
C LYS A 974 -22.48 44.69 41.58
N SER A 975 -23.76 44.39 41.84
CA SER A 975 -24.89 45.28 41.46
C SER A 975 -24.94 46.56 42.28
N GLY A 976 -24.59 46.48 43.56
CA GLY A 976 -24.71 47.58 44.52
C GLY A 976 -26.13 47.79 45.05
N ASP A 977 -27.09 46.93 44.68
CA ASP A 977 -28.46 46.94 45.21
C ASP A 977 -28.58 46.16 46.53
N ILE A 978 -27.63 45.25 46.80
CA ILE A 978 -27.38 44.59 48.08
C ILE A 978 -25.87 44.60 48.30
N ASP A 979 -25.42 44.90 49.52
CA ASP A 979 -24.01 44.80 49.95
C ASP A 979 -23.86 43.76 51.07
N ILE A 980 -22.77 43.01 51.12
CA ILE A 980 -22.34 42.25 52.31
C ILE A 980 -21.63 43.25 53.24
N THR A 981 -22.23 43.52 54.40
CA THR A 981 -21.76 44.55 55.33
C THR A 981 -20.90 44.01 56.47
N SER A 982 -20.95 42.69 56.71
CA SER A 982 -19.98 42.01 57.57
C SER A 982 -20.02 40.50 57.37
N VAL A 983 -18.83 39.90 57.28
CA VAL A 983 -18.59 38.47 57.53
C VAL A 983 -17.85 38.36 58.88
N ASN A 984 -18.38 37.59 59.82
CA ASN A 984 -17.77 37.36 61.14
C ASN A 984 -17.65 35.87 61.40
N VAL A 985 -16.43 35.36 61.41
CA VAL A 985 -16.14 33.98 61.80
C VAL A 985 -15.81 33.90 63.29
N ARG A 986 -16.38 32.91 63.98
CA ARG A 986 -16.08 32.62 65.38
C ARG A 986 -16.48 31.19 65.76
N SER A 987 -15.51 30.40 66.22
CA SER A 987 -15.73 29.07 66.82
C SER A 987 -16.42 28.08 65.86
N GLY A 988 -15.91 27.94 64.63
CA GLY A 988 -16.44 27.01 63.62
C GLY A 988 -17.80 27.43 63.03
N ARG A 989 -18.19 28.70 63.19
CA ARG A 989 -19.41 29.28 62.65
C ARG A 989 -19.12 30.62 61.98
N VAL A 990 -19.77 30.86 60.84
CA VAL A 990 -19.72 32.14 60.13
C VAL A 990 -21.07 32.84 60.23
N THR A 991 -21.06 34.11 60.64
CA THR A 991 -22.22 35.01 60.64
C THR A 991 -22.05 36.01 59.49
N VAL A 992 -22.99 36.02 58.55
CA VAL A 992 -22.96 36.92 57.38
C VAL A 992 -24.17 37.83 57.43
N LYS A 993 -23.95 39.14 57.23
CA LYS A 993 -25.00 40.16 57.15
C LYS A 993 -24.93 40.91 55.84
N ALA A 994 -26.05 40.94 55.11
CA ALA A 994 -26.23 41.75 53.92
C ALA A 994 -27.29 42.83 54.14
N THR A 995 -27.13 43.99 53.48
CA THR A 995 -28.11 45.09 53.48
C THR A 995 -28.63 45.36 52.09
N ALA A 996 -29.95 45.45 51.95
CA ALA A 996 -30.63 45.74 50.70
C ALA A 996 -30.95 47.23 50.57
N LYS A 997 -30.62 47.82 49.41
CA LYS A 997 -31.00 49.17 49.00
C LYS A 997 -32.27 49.20 48.14
N VAL A 998 -32.69 48.02 47.66
CA VAL A 998 -33.91 47.78 46.87
C VAL A 998 -34.96 47.05 47.71
N ASN A 999 -36.23 47.13 47.29
CA ASN A 999 -37.35 46.48 47.98
C ASN A 999 -37.46 44.99 47.61
N ILE A 1000 -37.09 44.11 48.52
CA ILE A 1000 -37.03 42.65 48.35
C ILE A 1000 -37.58 41.94 49.59
N ASN A 1001 -37.98 40.67 49.44
CA ASN A 1001 -38.52 39.89 50.56
C ASN A 1001 -37.41 39.20 51.37
N SER A 1002 -36.45 38.58 50.68
CA SER A 1002 -35.41 37.77 51.32
C SER A 1002 -34.07 37.83 50.56
N ILE A 1003 -33.00 37.40 51.23
CA ILE A 1003 -31.68 37.20 50.64
C ILE A 1003 -31.29 35.74 50.85
N ALA A 1004 -30.93 35.06 49.77
CA ALA A 1004 -30.28 33.76 49.79
C ALA A 1004 -28.76 33.95 49.92
N PHE A 1005 -28.17 33.40 50.98
CA PHE A 1005 -26.72 33.37 51.18
C PHE A 1005 -26.20 32.04 50.64
N ARG A 1006 -25.44 32.09 49.54
CA ARG A 1006 -24.87 30.95 48.83
C ARG A 1006 -23.40 30.81 49.21
N PHE A 1007 -23.08 29.74 49.95
CA PHE A 1007 -21.72 29.43 50.39
C PHE A 1007 -21.12 28.34 49.48
N ASN A 1008 -19.86 28.53 49.08
CA ASN A 1008 -19.11 27.62 48.20
C ASN A 1008 -19.95 27.09 47.02
N GLY A 1009 -20.59 28.02 46.30
CA GLY A 1009 -21.40 27.78 45.10
C GLY A 1009 -22.74 27.08 45.32
N SER A 1010 -22.87 26.20 46.31
CA SER A 1010 -23.95 25.19 46.39
C SER A 1010 -24.77 25.21 47.69
N TYR A 1011 -24.19 25.59 48.85
CA TYR A 1011 -24.90 25.57 50.13
C TYR A 1011 -25.67 26.86 50.37
N ILE A 1012 -27.00 26.82 50.21
CA ILE A 1012 -27.86 28.00 50.21
C ILE A 1012 -28.70 28.09 51.48
N VAL A 1013 -28.62 29.23 52.19
CA VAL A 1013 -29.46 29.55 53.34
C VAL A 1013 -30.16 30.89 53.10
N THR A 1014 -31.50 30.87 53.01
CA THR A 1014 -32.30 32.09 52.83
C THR A 1014 -32.69 32.70 54.18
N ALA A 1015 -32.65 34.03 54.29
CA ALA A 1015 -33.21 34.79 55.40
C ALA A 1015 -34.01 36.01 54.90
N ASP A 1016 -35.12 36.31 55.58
CA ASP A 1016 -35.99 37.46 55.26
C ASP A 1016 -35.29 38.80 55.56
N VAL A 1017 -35.70 39.86 54.86
CA VAL A 1017 -35.11 41.20 54.95
C VAL A 1017 -35.88 42.06 55.96
N GLU A 1018 -35.41 42.05 57.21
CA GLU A 1018 -35.93 42.92 58.27
C GLU A 1018 -35.20 44.27 58.28
N ASN A 1019 -35.95 45.38 58.27
CA ASN A 1019 -35.41 46.74 58.34
C ASN A 1019 -34.32 47.05 57.27
N GLY A 1020 -34.39 46.40 56.10
CA GLY A 1020 -33.41 46.56 55.02
C GLY A 1020 -32.14 45.70 55.18
N ALA A 1021 -32.13 44.70 56.06
CA ALA A 1021 -31.03 43.75 56.20
C ALA A 1021 -31.48 42.30 56.39
N ALA A 1022 -30.69 41.35 55.92
CA ALA A 1022 -30.81 39.94 56.28
C ALA A 1022 -29.54 39.48 57.00
N THR A 1023 -29.62 38.44 57.81
CA THR A 1023 -28.45 37.87 58.53
C THR A 1023 -28.62 36.38 58.72
N VAL A 1024 -27.58 35.60 58.41
CA VAL A 1024 -27.51 34.15 58.62
C VAL A 1024 -26.34 33.80 59.54
N THR A 1025 -26.42 32.63 60.19
CA THR A 1025 -25.29 32.04 60.91
C THR A 1025 -25.27 30.54 60.73
N VAL A 1026 -24.28 30.04 59.99
CA VAL A 1026 -24.13 28.60 59.66
C VAL A 1026 -22.90 28.03 60.38
N ASN A 1027 -22.80 26.70 60.55
CA ASN A 1027 -21.51 26.10 60.90
C ASN A 1027 -20.66 26.00 59.64
N ILE A 1028 -19.35 26.19 59.77
CA ILE A 1028 -18.42 26.04 58.63
C ILE A 1028 -18.32 24.56 58.22
N SER A 1029 -18.53 23.63 59.16
CA SER A 1029 -18.70 22.19 58.89
C SER A 1029 -19.88 21.81 57.99
N ASP A 1030 -20.83 22.73 57.78
CA ASP A 1030 -22.04 22.49 56.99
C ASP A 1030 -21.88 23.05 55.55
N ILE A 1031 -20.79 23.79 55.30
CA ILE A 1031 -20.42 24.32 53.99
C ILE A 1031 -19.57 23.26 53.26
N PRO A 1032 -19.89 22.89 52.01
CA PRO A 1032 -19.06 22.00 51.20
C PRO A 1032 -17.64 22.56 51.02
N ASP A 1033 -16.64 21.75 51.32
CA ASP A 1033 -15.22 22.04 51.14
C ASP A 1033 -14.61 21.03 50.18
N ASP A 1034 -14.05 21.53 49.08
CA ASP A 1034 -13.36 20.76 48.04
C ASP A 1034 -11.85 21.04 47.98
N GLY A 1035 -11.31 21.77 48.97
CA GLY A 1035 -9.92 22.19 49.04
C GLY A 1035 -9.60 23.56 48.44
N ALA A 1036 -10.61 24.43 48.26
CA ALA A 1036 -10.43 25.84 47.92
C ALA A 1036 -9.56 26.59 48.95
N SER A 1037 -8.84 27.64 48.52
CA SER A 1037 -7.92 28.39 49.40
C SER A 1037 -8.61 29.36 50.38
N ALA A 1038 -9.92 29.56 50.20
CA ALA A 1038 -10.82 30.31 51.08
C ALA A 1038 -12.27 29.82 50.88
N TYR A 1039 -13.15 30.12 51.83
CA TYR A 1039 -14.59 30.03 51.63
C TYR A 1039 -15.09 31.26 50.88
N CYS A 1040 -16.12 31.08 50.05
CA CYS A 1040 -16.84 32.16 49.40
C CYS A 1040 -18.28 32.23 49.95
N VAL A 1041 -18.78 33.44 50.20
CA VAL A 1041 -20.22 33.69 50.36
C VAL A 1041 -20.69 34.76 49.39
N GLU A 1042 -21.79 34.47 48.72
CA GLU A 1042 -22.53 35.37 47.85
C GLU A 1042 -23.94 35.61 48.42
N ALA A 1043 -24.43 36.85 48.31
CA ALA A 1043 -25.78 37.22 48.70
C ALA A 1043 -26.64 37.45 47.46
N LEU A 1044 -27.71 36.67 47.27
CA LEU A 1044 -28.62 36.73 46.12
C LEU A 1044 -30.01 37.25 46.56
N GLY A 1045 -30.43 38.39 46.01
CA GLY A 1045 -31.73 39.01 46.32
C GLY A 1045 -32.93 38.27 45.72
N ARG A 1046 -34.00 38.10 46.49
CA ARG A 1046 -35.24 37.43 46.08
C ARG A 1046 -36.48 38.31 46.28
N ASP A 1047 -37.36 38.31 45.28
CA ASP A 1047 -38.55 39.17 45.21
C ASP A 1047 -39.72 38.68 46.11
N ILE A 1048 -40.89 39.31 45.97
CA ILE A 1048 -42.10 38.96 46.74
C ILE A 1048 -42.77 37.64 46.35
N LEU A 1049 -42.37 37.03 45.24
CA LEU A 1049 -42.78 35.68 44.83
C LEU A 1049 -41.75 34.61 45.26
N GLY A 1050 -40.55 35.06 45.68
CA GLY A 1050 -39.41 34.20 46.00
C GLY A 1050 -38.48 33.96 44.81
N GLU A 1051 -38.69 34.65 43.68
CA GLU A 1051 -37.84 34.55 42.48
C GLU A 1051 -36.56 35.39 42.65
N TYR A 1052 -35.43 34.93 42.09
CA TYR A 1052 -34.17 35.65 42.16
C TYR A 1052 -34.17 36.90 41.25
N ILE A 1053 -33.50 37.98 41.67
CA ILE A 1053 -33.46 39.23 40.89
C ILE A 1053 -32.45 39.16 39.74
N VAL A 1054 -33.00 39.17 38.52
CA VAL A 1054 -32.26 39.22 37.26
C VAL A 1054 -31.72 40.63 36.96
N TYR A 1055 -30.45 40.70 36.60
CA TYR A 1055 -29.86 41.82 35.86
C TYR A 1055 -29.45 41.35 34.46
N ARG A 1056 -29.43 42.22 33.44
CA ARG A 1056 -28.98 41.84 32.07
C ARG A 1056 -27.72 42.60 31.67
N LYS A 1057 -26.79 41.90 31.01
CA LYS A 1057 -25.55 42.49 30.47
C LYS A 1057 -25.85 43.41 29.27
N PRO A 1058 -25.41 44.67 29.26
CA PRO A 1058 -25.35 45.48 28.04
C PRO A 1058 -24.09 45.11 27.27
N SER A 1059 -24.26 44.56 26.06
CA SER A 1059 -23.28 43.73 25.30
C SER A 1059 -22.94 42.42 26.03
N TRP A 1060 -22.83 41.27 25.36
CA TRP A 1060 -22.83 41.01 23.91
C TRP A 1060 -24.21 40.47 23.46
N GLU A 1061 -24.53 40.52 22.16
CA GLU A 1061 -25.91 40.37 21.68
C GLU A 1061 -26.49 38.96 21.92
N GLY A 1062 -27.47 38.87 22.83
CA GLY A 1062 -28.25 37.65 23.11
C GLY A 1062 -28.05 37.01 24.49
N ALA A 1063 -27.08 37.48 25.29
CA ALA A 1063 -26.66 36.82 26.53
C ALA A 1063 -27.77 36.56 27.58
N SER A 1064 -27.62 35.44 28.27
CA SER A 1064 -28.40 34.98 29.44
C SER A 1064 -28.65 36.04 30.54
N PRO A 1065 -29.70 35.86 31.37
CA PRO A 1065 -29.87 36.63 32.60
C PRO A 1065 -28.65 36.46 33.54
N MET A 1066 -28.12 37.57 34.07
CA MET A 1066 -27.26 37.52 35.25
C MET A 1066 -28.13 37.51 36.51
N TYR A 1067 -27.56 36.99 37.59
CA TYR A 1067 -27.93 37.35 38.95
C TYR A 1067 -26.66 37.90 39.58
N VAL A 1068 -26.71 39.11 40.16
CA VAL A 1068 -25.61 39.58 41.00
C VAL A 1068 -26.14 40.38 42.16
N SER A 1069 -25.77 39.95 43.35
CA SER A 1069 -25.62 40.80 44.51
C SER A 1069 -24.38 40.32 45.28
N ASP A 1070 -24.00 41.05 46.32
CA ASP A 1070 -22.60 41.12 46.75
C ASP A 1070 -21.96 39.80 47.25
N TYR A 1071 -20.64 39.68 47.09
CA TYR A 1071 -19.83 38.52 47.48
C TYR A 1071 -18.58 38.91 48.28
N GLU A 1072 -18.15 38.03 49.19
CA GLU A 1072 -16.92 38.16 49.96
C GLU A 1072 -16.23 36.79 50.17
N TYR A 1073 -14.89 36.80 50.30
CA TYR A 1073 -14.08 35.62 50.64
C TYR A 1073 -13.66 35.65 52.12
N PHE A 1074 -13.60 34.49 52.77
CA PHE A 1074 -13.24 34.38 54.19
C PHE A 1074 -12.58 33.03 54.55
N ASN A 1075 -11.97 32.96 55.73
CA ASN A 1075 -11.29 31.77 56.29
C ASN A 1075 -11.82 31.47 57.71
N ASP A 1076 -11.65 30.23 58.19
CA ASP A 1076 -11.99 29.82 59.58
C ASP A 1076 -11.04 30.41 60.65
#